data_AF-A0A340TZT3-F1
#
_entry.id   AF-A0A340TZT3-F1
#
_cell.length_a   1.000
_cell.length_b   1.000
_cell.length_c   1.000
_cell.angle_alpha   90.00
_cell.angle_beta   90.00
_cell.angle_gamma   90.00
#
_symmetry.space_group_name_H-M   'P 1'
#
loop_
_entity.id
_entity.type
_entity.pdbx_description
1 polymer ?
#
loop_
_entity_poly.entity_id
_entity_poly.type
_entity_poly.pdbx_seq_one_letter_code
_entity_poly.pdbx_strand_id
1 'polypeptide(L)'
;MFASLSSTRSGDRKRSIYYMRRMTFTAVLIYFVLILLHDYDGYVVAKTTNGSVDAIVSVVPTVTGLYTEKTLNQLHVNRNLTKRNDMKTVLNEGSFASLTNDSLIIVVQVHTRVTYLGYLIGSLGQSRNIGKVLLIFSHDYYDADINELVKSIKFCDVIQIFYPYPVHWHPKCPQDAEETSDKCNVAELSEHGKRTALVQMKHHWWWKTNYVFDQLEITRYYTGNIEGLVLFLEEDHYVAEDFLYVLEMMYKLSTQLCRKCNILSLGTYFEASDNYTYDGEITVCSHHYLVPDDYGAHIVTEPMDDLVDETETPNHLNVDEDLDERNGMATVLNGNLFGPLTNNSLIIVVQVHIRITYLRYLIGSLPKAFAIETVLLVFSHDYYDEDINDLVESIKFCRVVQIFYPYAVHSHPKCAEDSEETPEMRRKCENAEFRGHKSHKRRVQLKHHWWWKVNYVFDQLHATKFFTGLVLFLEEDNYVAQDFIYVLTLMYKRIAKLCPQCNVLSIGPDTVISDYYEYNSTRSAEVEVMPWSGYATNMGFAFNRTTWNNIRRCAEYFCFENDYNWDVSLESLSNKCPHGQLLVMIVKEPRVFHLGRCGVHMKSKKCKSNETLLELQTALRVALRSGHLFPRKLNLTETKLASTTHLDDVAWDQKRDHQLCMNMISPSRSISVKKTKVE
;
A
#
# COMPACT_ATOMS: atom_id res chain seq x y z
N MET A 1 -44.23 65.79 -82.53
CA MET A 1 -42.77 65.62 -82.68
C MET A 1 -42.37 64.34 -81.98
N PHE A 2 -42.06 63.32 -82.76
CA PHE A 2 -41.63 62.00 -82.28
C PHE A 2 -40.11 61.91 -82.23
N ALA A 3 -39.65 61.38 -81.10
CA ALA A 3 -38.63 60.33 -80.96
C ALA A 3 -37.44 60.28 -81.93
N SER A 4 -36.25 60.49 -81.35
CA SER A 4 -35.05 59.71 -81.63
C SER A 4 -34.05 60.01 -80.51
N LEU A 5 -33.69 59.02 -79.70
CA LEU A 5 -32.49 59.11 -78.87
C LEU A 5 -31.80 57.75 -78.77
N SER A 6 -30.55 57.79 -79.22
CA SER A 6 -29.57 56.75 -79.40
C SER A 6 -28.75 56.49 -78.13
N SER A 7 -28.27 55.23 -78.02
CA SER A 7 -26.90 54.87 -77.65
C SER A 7 -26.31 55.36 -76.32
N THR A 8 -26.15 54.42 -75.37
CA THR A 8 -25.00 54.39 -74.43
C THR A 8 -24.46 52.96 -74.26
N ARG A 9 -23.59 52.58 -75.20
CA ARG A 9 -22.84 51.30 -75.28
C ARG A 9 -21.58 51.28 -74.39
N SER A 10 -21.69 51.71 -73.13
CA SER A 10 -20.56 51.76 -72.15
C SER A 10 -20.89 51.14 -70.78
N GLY A 11 -22.17 50.84 -70.49
CA GLY A 11 -22.57 50.18 -69.23
C GLY A 11 -22.34 48.66 -69.19
N ASP A 12 -22.25 48.02 -70.35
CA ASP A 12 -22.28 46.55 -70.43
C ASP A 12 -20.92 45.86 -70.23
N ARG A 13 -19.79 46.55 -70.45
CA ARG A 13 -18.46 45.92 -70.29
C ARG A 13 -18.03 45.81 -68.83
N LYS A 14 -18.39 46.77 -67.97
CA LYS A 14 -18.15 46.70 -66.51
C LYS A 14 -19.14 45.78 -65.80
N ARG A 15 -20.40 45.70 -66.28
CA ARG A 15 -21.36 44.69 -65.82
C ARG A 15 -20.89 43.28 -66.18
N SER A 16 -20.35 43.05 -67.38
CA SER A 16 -19.85 41.74 -67.79
C SER A 16 -18.68 41.23 -66.93
N ILE A 17 -17.72 42.07 -66.56
CA ILE A 17 -16.60 41.67 -65.68
C ILE A 17 -17.09 41.38 -64.25
N TYR A 18 -18.03 42.18 -63.74
CA TYR A 18 -18.63 41.95 -62.42
C TYR A 18 -19.48 40.69 -62.39
N TYR A 19 -20.25 40.42 -63.45
CA TYR A 19 -21.00 39.18 -63.63
C TYR A 19 -20.08 37.97 -63.78
N MET A 20 -18.97 38.08 -64.52
CA MET A 20 -17.99 36.99 -64.66
C MET A 20 -17.25 36.69 -63.35
N ARG A 21 -16.90 37.71 -62.56
CA ARG A 21 -16.31 37.54 -61.21
C ARG A 21 -17.30 36.97 -60.20
N ARG A 22 -18.56 37.39 -60.28
CA ARG A 22 -19.63 36.85 -59.42
C ARG A 22 -19.94 35.40 -59.79
N MET A 23 -20.02 35.08 -61.09
CA MET A 23 -20.24 33.72 -61.61
C MET A 23 -19.10 32.78 -61.21
N THR A 24 -17.84 33.23 -61.32
CA THR A 24 -16.67 32.44 -60.88
C THR A 24 -16.64 32.26 -59.36
N PHE A 25 -17.00 33.28 -58.57
CA PHE A 25 -17.09 33.14 -57.11
C PHE A 25 -18.22 32.19 -56.69
N THR A 26 -19.40 32.27 -57.31
CA THR A 26 -20.47 31.28 -57.08
C THR A 26 -20.10 29.90 -57.59
N ALA A 27 -19.37 29.75 -58.69
CA ALA A 27 -18.92 28.45 -59.17
C ALA A 27 -17.90 27.81 -58.23
N VAL A 28 -16.97 28.59 -57.66
CA VAL A 28 -16.02 28.12 -56.64
C VAL A 28 -16.74 27.80 -55.33
N LEU A 29 -17.73 28.59 -54.93
CA LEU A 29 -18.55 28.31 -53.74
C LEU A 29 -19.42 27.06 -53.93
N ILE A 30 -20.02 26.88 -55.10
CA ILE A 30 -20.77 25.68 -55.47
C ILE A 30 -19.82 24.47 -55.54
N TYR A 31 -18.60 24.62 -56.05
CA TYR A 31 -17.61 23.55 -56.06
C TYR A 31 -17.15 23.17 -54.64
N PHE A 32 -16.93 24.13 -53.75
CA PHE A 32 -16.62 23.87 -52.34
C PHE A 32 -17.82 23.26 -51.59
N VAL A 33 -19.04 23.70 -51.87
CA VAL A 33 -20.27 23.11 -51.32
C VAL A 33 -20.51 21.72 -51.90
N LEU A 34 -20.17 21.45 -53.16
CA LEU A 34 -20.23 20.12 -53.76
C LEU A 34 -19.13 19.20 -53.22
N ILE A 35 -17.92 19.70 -52.92
CA ILE A 35 -16.90 18.91 -52.20
C ILE A 35 -17.39 18.59 -50.79
N LEU A 36 -17.94 19.58 -50.08
CA LEU A 36 -18.49 19.37 -48.75
C LEU A 36 -19.69 18.42 -48.78
N LEU A 37 -20.56 18.48 -49.80
CA LEU A 37 -21.67 17.53 -50.00
C LEU A 37 -21.21 16.15 -50.49
N HIS A 38 -20.12 16.06 -51.25
CA HIS A 38 -19.54 14.79 -51.70
C HIS A 38 -18.72 14.10 -50.59
N ASP A 39 -18.22 14.85 -49.60
CA ASP A 39 -17.72 14.33 -48.32
C ASP A 39 -18.87 14.04 -47.33
N TYR A 40 -20.04 14.68 -47.47
CA TYR A 40 -21.20 14.45 -46.62
C TYR A 40 -22.10 13.28 -47.08
N ASP A 41 -22.20 13.02 -48.40
CA ASP A 41 -22.93 11.87 -48.96
C ASP A 41 -22.10 10.56 -48.98
N GLY A 42 -20.83 10.63 -48.54
CA GLY A 42 -20.02 9.46 -48.20
C GLY A 42 -20.33 8.85 -46.83
N TYR A 43 -21.17 9.51 -46.02
CA TYR A 43 -21.60 9.02 -44.72
C TYR A 43 -23.12 9.11 -44.60
N VAL A 44 -23.75 7.93 -44.69
CA VAL A 44 -25.13 7.64 -44.29
C VAL A 44 -26.21 8.01 -45.33
N VAL A 45 -26.55 7.06 -46.22
CA VAL A 45 -27.86 6.38 -46.23
C VAL A 45 -27.72 5.03 -46.96
N ALA A 46 -27.36 3.97 -46.23
CA ALA A 46 -27.82 2.62 -46.58
C ALA A 46 -29.05 2.32 -45.73
N LYS A 47 -30.19 2.56 -46.38
CA LYS A 47 -31.54 2.06 -46.12
C LYS A 47 -31.57 0.83 -45.20
N THR A 48 -32.26 0.95 -44.08
CA THR A 48 -32.79 -0.18 -43.30
C THR A 48 -33.61 -1.08 -44.22
N THR A 49 -33.01 -2.17 -44.66
CA THR A 49 -33.72 -3.41 -44.97
C THR A 49 -33.47 -4.36 -43.80
N ASN A 50 -34.55 -4.92 -43.27
CA ASN A 50 -34.56 -5.92 -42.22
C ASN A 50 -33.75 -7.16 -42.66
N GLY A 51 -32.43 -7.14 -42.46
CA GLY A 51 -31.51 -8.14 -43.00
C GLY A 51 -30.20 -8.27 -42.23
N SER A 52 -30.17 -7.98 -40.92
CA SER A 52 -28.97 -8.20 -40.09
C SER A 52 -29.23 -8.96 -38.79
N VAL A 53 -30.41 -9.57 -38.64
CA VAL A 53 -30.59 -10.67 -37.68
C VAL A 53 -30.39 -12.03 -38.38
N ASP A 54 -30.62 -12.12 -39.69
CA ASP A 54 -30.48 -13.37 -40.47
C ASP A 54 -29.13 -13.53 -41.21
N ALA A 55 -28.33 -12.48 -41.38
CA ALA A 55 -27.02 -12.58 -42.05
C ALA A 55 -25.89 -13.10 -41.12
N ILE A 56 -26.09 -13.07 -39.79
CA ILE A 56 -25.22 -13.80 -38.84
C ILE A 56 -25.64 -15.27 -38.71
N VAL A 57 -26.84 -15.62 -39.21
CA VAL A 57 -27.33 -17.01 -39.27
C VAL A 57 -26.92 -17.71 -40.57
N SER A 58 -26.44 -16.99 -41.61
CA SER A 58 -26.15 -17.58 -42.93
C SER A 58 -24.67 -17.71 -43.32
N VAL A 59 -23.72 -17.44 -42.43
CA VAL A 59 -22.31 -17.88 -42.59
C VAL A 59 -21.94 -18.78 -41.43
N VAL A 60 -22.80 -19.76 -41.18
CA VAL A 60 -22.39 -21.01 -40.56
C VAL A 60 -21.99 -21.91 -41.72
N PRO A 61 -20.70 -22.08 -42.06
CA PRO A 61 -20.31 -23.39 -42.52
C PRO A 61 -20.69 -24.33 -41.38
N THR A 62 -21.58 -25.26 -41.68
CA THR A 62 -21.84 -26.44 -40.87
C THR A 62 -20.53 -27.18 -40.67
N VAL A 63 -19.79 -26.74 -39.66
CA VAL A 63 -18.69 -27.47 -39.03
C VAL A 63 -19.00 -27.40 -37.54
N THR A 64 -19.95 -28.23 -37.14
CA THR A 64 -20.02 -28.81 -35.82
C THR A 64 -18.67 -29.49 -35.54
N GLY A 65 -17.76 -28.74 -34.94
CA GLY A 65 -16.45 -29.22 -34.55
C GLY A 65 -15.53 -28.07 -34.16
N LEU A 66 -15.17 -28.01 -32.88
CA LEU A 66 -14.10 -27.19 -32.28
C LEU A 66 -14.44 -25.73 -31.94
N TYR A 67 -15.45 -25.52 -31.09
CA TYR A 67 -15.40 -24.40 -30.13
C TYR A 67 -15.12 -24.96 -28.74
N THR A 68 -14.03 -24.51 -28.11
CA THR A 68 -13.74 -24.84 -26.72
C THR A 68 -14.67 -24.04 -25.79
N GLU A 69 -15.01 -24.62 -24.65
CA GLU A 69 -15.89 -24.05 -23.61
C GLU A 69 -15.49 -22.62 -23.20
N LYS A 70 -14.19 -22.31 -23.28
CA LYS A 70 -13.58 -21.01 -23.00
C LYS A 70 -14.04 -19.90 -23.97
N THR A 71 -14.19 -20.19 -25.26
CA THR A 71 -14.60 -19.21 -26.28
C THR A 71 -16.08 -18.88 -26.18
N LEU A 72 -16.90 -19.86 -25.79
CA LEU A 72 -18.35 -19.66 -25.56
C LEU A 72 -18.60 -18.81 -24.31
N ASN A 73 -17.82 -19.02 -23.25
CA ASN A 73 -17.87 -18.21 -22.02
C ASN A 73 -17.45 -16.75 -22.28
N GLN A 74 -16.42 -16.50 -23.10
CA GLN A 74 -15.97 -15.14 -23.46
C GLN A 74 -17.00 -14.34 -24.25
N LEU A 75 -17.70 -14.96 -25.21
CA LEU A 75 -18.78 -14.32 -25.97
C LEU A 75 -19.99 -13.99 -25.09
N HIS A 76 -20.28 -14.82 -24.09
CA HIS A 76 -21.35 -14.59 -23.12
C HIS A 76 -21.06 -13.39 -22.21
N VAL A 77 -19.81 -13.23 -21.76
CA VAL A 77 -19.37 -12.09 -20.95
C VAL A 77 -19.47 -10.78 -21.74
N ASN A 78 -19.01 -10.76 -23.00
CA ASN A 78 -19.06 -9.55 -23.83
C ASN A 78 -20.49 -9.03 -24.05
N ARG A 79 -21.44 -9.93 -24.40
CA ARG A 79 -22.87 -9.57 -24.53
C ARG A 79 -23.47 -9.02 -23.23
N ASN A 80 -23.01 -9.49 -22.08
CA ASN A 80 -23.48 -9.01 -20.79
C ASN A 80 -22.91 -7.62 -20.43
N LEU A 81 -21.71 -7.28 -20.88
CA LEU A 81 -21.07 -6.00 -20.60
C LEU A 81 -21.60 -4.86 -21.46
N THR A 82 -21.84 -5.08 -22.75
CA THR A 82 -22.53 -4.08 -23.59
C THR A 82 -23.91 -3.77 -23.02
N LYS A 83 -24.65 -4.81 -22.60
CA LYS A 83 -25.93 -4.63 -21.90
C LYS A 83 -25.78 -3.86 -20.59
N ARG A 84 -24.71 -4.06 -19.82
CA ARG A 84 -24.46 -3.30 -18.57
C ARG A 84 -24.19 -1.83 -18.84
N ASN A 85 -23.40 -1.52 -19.86
CA ASN A 85 -23.20 -0.14 -20.30
C ASN A 85 -24.52 0.49 -20.77
N ASP A 86 -25.37 -0.26 -21.47
CA ASP A 86 -26.69 0.21 -21.93
C ASP A 86 -27.69 0.40 -20.78
N MET A 87 -27.59 -0.41 -19.72
CA MET A 87 -28.43 -0.29 -18.52
C MET A 87 -28.11 0.95 -17.67
N LYS A 88 -26.91 1.54 -17.82
CA LYS A 88 -26.47 2.78 -17.16
C LYS A 88 -26.82 2.85 -15.66
N THR A 89 -26.67 1.74 -14.96
CA THR A 89 -27.12 1.63 -13.57
C THR A 89 -26.31 2.55 -12.66
N VAL A 90 -26.98 3.49 -12.00
CA VAL A 90 -26.41 4.34 -10.96
C VAL A 90 -26.56 3.62 -9.62
N LEU A 91 -25.44 3.30 -8.99
CA LEU A 91 -25.41 2.76 -7.64
C LEU A 91 -25.62 3.89 -6.64
N ASN A 92 -26.35 3.56 -5.57
CA ASN A 92 -26.74 4.48 -4.50
C ASN A 92 -27.72 5.59 -4.93
N GLU A 93 -28.32 5.48 -6.11
CA GLU A 93 -29.29 6.44 -6.63
C GLU A 93 -30.41 6.72 -5.60
N GLY A 94 -30.64 8.00 -5.31
CA GLY A 94 -31.63 8.44 -4.32
C GLY A 94 -31.16 8.41 -2.86
N SER A 95 -29.92 7.96 -2.58
CA SER A 95 -29.31 8.03 -1.24
C SER A 95 -28.57 9.35 -0.99
N PHE A 96 -28.20 10.06 -2.05
CA PHE A 96 -27.48 11.32 -2.01
C PHE A 96 -28.26 12.45 -2.68
N ALA A 97 -27.76 13.69 -2.54
CA ALA A 97 -28.35 14.84 -3.23
C ALA A 97 -28.37 14.57 -4.74
N SER A 98 -29.52 14.81 -5.38
CA SER A 98 -29.67 14.58 -6.82
C SER A 98 -28.59 15.32 -7.58
N LEU A 99 -27.91 14.60 -8.48
CA LEU A 99 -26.90 15.15 -9.37
C LEU A 99 -27.51 16.32 -10.15
N THR A 100 -26.92 17.50 -9.98
CA THR A 100 -27.30 18.69 -10.74
C THR A 100 -26.42 18.79 -11.99
N ASN A 101 -26.69 19.75 -12.87
CA ASN A 101 -25.73 20.12 -13.93
C ASN A 101 -24.41 20.70 -13.37
N ASP A 102 -24.38 20.84 -12.06
CA ASP A 102 -23.37 21.46 -11.24
C ASP A 102 -22.79 20.42 -10.23
N SER A 103 -22.69 19.14 -10.61
CA SER A 103 -21.99 18.14 -9.80
C SER A 103 -20.62 17.82 -10.41
N LEU A 104 -19.55 17.85 -9.62
CA LEU A 104 -18.26 17.37 -10.10
C LEU A 104 -18.36 15.89 -10.51
N ILE A 105 -17.80 15.54 -11.66
CA ILE A 105 -17.68 14.16 -12.11
C ILE A 105 -16.23 13.72 -11.93
N ILE A 106 -16.00 12.56 -11.34
CA ILE A 106 -14.67 11.95 -11.25
C ILE A 106 -14.68 10.64 -12.02
N VAL A 107 -13.78 10.50 -12.99
CA VAL A 107 -13.65 9.30 -13.82
C VAL A 107 -12.35 8.58 -13.46
N VAL A 108 -12.46 7.37 -12.94
CA VAL A 108 -11.32 6.53 -12.55
C VAL A 108 -11.06 5.49 -13.63
N GLN A 109 -9.83 5.43 -14.16
CA GLN A 109 -9.40 4.29 -15.00
C GLN A 109 -9.02 3.10 -14.11
N VAL A 110 -9.65 1.96 -14.32
CA VAL A 110 -9.45 0.73 -13.56
C VAL A 110 -8.97 -0.38 -14.48
N HIS A 111 -7.90 -1.05 -14.07
CA HIS A 111 -7.36 -2.24 -14.72
C HIS A 111 -7.56 -3.45 -13.82
N THR A 112 -6.53 -3.88 -13.08
CA THR A 112 -6.53 -5.12 -12.30
C THR A 112 -6.00 -4.94 -10.87
N ARG A 113 -5.69 -3.71 -10.43
CA ARG A 113 -5.03 -3.45 -9.15
C ARG A 113 -6.02 -3.14 -8.03
N VAL A 114 -6.76 -4.16 -7.57
CA VAL A 114 -7.80 -4.02 -6.53
C VAL A 114 -7.31 -3.33 -5.25
N THR A 115 -6.07 -3.58 -4.81
CA THR A 115 -5.49 -2.97 -3.59
C THR A 115 -5.32 -1.46 -3.73
N TYR A 116 -4.74 -1.01 -4.85
CA TYR A 116 -4.51 0.40 -5.13
C TYR A 116 -5.84 1.13 -5.30
N LEU A 117 -6.78 0.52 -6.04
CA LEU A 117 -8.14 1.03 -6.17
C LEU A 117 -8.81 1.19 -4.80
N GLY A 118 -8.57 0.26 -3.88
CA GLY A 118 -9.03 0.35 -2.50
C GLY A 118 -8.47 1.57 -1.76
N TYR A 119 -7.18 1.89 -1.93
CA TYR A 119 -6.59 3.10 -1.37
C TYR A 119 -7.20 4.38 -1.96
N LEU A 120 -7.39 4.43 -3.29
CA LEU A 120 -8.05 5.56 -3.95
C LEU A 120 -9.47 5.75 -3.42
N ILE A 121 -10.29 4.69 -3.42
CA ILE A 121 -11.67 4.72 -2.89
C ILE A 121 -11.67 5.16 -1.42
N GLY A 122 -10.72 4.66 -0.63
CA GLY A 122 -10.54 5.06 0.76
C GLY A 122 -10.23 6.56 0.91
N SER A 123 -9.36 7.12 0.06
CA SER A 123 -9.03 8.56 0.07
C SER A 123 -10.19 9.45 -0.42
N LEU A 124 -10.91 9.01 -1.46
CA LEU A 124 -12.12 9.68 -1.95
C LEU A 124 -13.20 9.72 -0.87
N GLY A 125 -13.44 8.60 -0.18
CA GLY A 125 -14.42 8.51 0.91
C GLY A 125 -14.11 9.40 2.12
N GLN A 126 -12.84 9.80 2.30
CA GLN A 126 -12.43 10.74 3.36
C GLN A 126 -12.60 12.21 2.97
N SER A 127 -12.86 12.50 1.70
CA SER A 127 -12.83 13.86 1.17
C SER A 127 -14.11 14.64 1.48
N ARG A 128 -13.95 15.90 1.91
CA ARG A 128 -15.10 16.74 2.30
C ARG A 128 -16.00 17.01 1.10
N ASN A 129 -17.32 16.85 1.27
CA ASN A 129 -18.34 17.05 0.25
C ASN A 129 -18.33 16.04 -0.92
N ILE A 130 -17.66 14.89 -0.79
CA ILE A 130 -17.65 13.85 -1.83
C ILE A 130 -19.05 13.34 -2.21
N GLY A 131 -20.03 13.40 -1.29
CA GLY A 131 -21.41 12.96 -1.57
C GLY A 131 -22.18 13.79 -2.61
N LYS A 132 -21.60 14.88 -3.12
CA LYS A 132 -22.16 15.67 -4.24
C LYS A 132 -21.57 15.30 -5.60
N VAL A 133 -20.63 14.36 -5.62
CA VAL A 133 -19.83 13.95 -6.78
C VAL A 133 -20.42 12.69 -7.39
N LEU A 134 -20.36 12.60 -8.73
CA LEU A 134 -20.57 11.34 -9.45
C LEU A 134 -19.23 10.64 -9.68
N LEU A 135 -19.04 9.46 -9.11
CA LEU A 135 -17.89 8.61 -9.41
C LEU A 135 -18.19 7.66 -10.58
N ILE A 136 -17.33 7.66 -11.58
CA ILE A 136 -17.42 6.74 -12.73
C ILE A 136 -16.17 5.87 -12.74
N PHE A 137 -16.32 4.57 -12.48
CA PHE A 137 -15.25 3.60 -12.63
C PHE A 137 -15.31 3.01 -14.04
N SER A 138 -14.23 3.22 -14.79
CA SER A 138 -14.10 2.73 -16.16
C SER A 138 -13.14 1.55 -16.20
N HIS A 139 -13.66 0.38 -16.51
CA HIS A 139 -12.95 -0.89 -16.44
C HIS A 139 -12.54 -1.38 -17.84
N ASP A 140 -11.30 -1.77 -18.04
CA ASP A 140 -10.87 -2.51 -19.24
C ASP A 140 -10.63 -4.00 -18.99
N TYR A 141 -10.92 -4.47 -17.78
CA TYR A 141 -10.88 -5.86 -17.37
C TYR A 141 -12.07 -6.16 -16.44
N TYR A 142 -12.72 -7.31 -16.62
CA TYR A 142 -13.81 -7.73 -15.75
C TYR A 142 -13.26 -8.57 -14.60
N ASP A 143 -13.32 -8.03 -13.38
CA ASP A 143 -12.84 -8.68 -12.18
C ASP A 143 -13.91 -8.64 -11.08
N ALA A 144 -14.21 -9.79 -10.47
CA ALA A 144 -15.28 -9.89 -9.49
C ALA A 144 -14.99 -9.08 -8.22
N ASP A 145 -13.74 -9.09 -7.76
CA ASP A 145 -13.33 -8.43 -6.53
C ASP A 145 -13.31 -6.91 -6.69
N ILE A 146 -12.85 -6.42 -7.84
CA ILE A 146 -12.95 -5.00 -8.21
C ILE A 146 -14.41 -4.55 -8.29
N ASN A 147 -15.27 -5.34 -8.94
CA ASN A 147 -16.69 -5.00 -9.05
C ASN A 147 -17.39 -4.96 -7.68
N GLU A 148 -17.08 -5.90 -6.79
CA GLU A 148 -17.60 -5.89 -5.41
C GLU A 148 -17.04 -4.73 -4.59
N LEU A 149 -15.75 -4.39 -4.76
CA LEU A 149 -15.14 -3.23 -4.14
C LEU A 149 -15.83 -1.93 -4.56
N VAL A 150 -16.10 -1.74 -5.86
CA VAL A 150 -16.82 -0.55 -6.35
C VAL A 150 -18.28 -0.52 -5.85
N LYS A 151 -18.96 -1.67 -5.76
CA LYS A 151 -20.32 -1.76 -5.18
C LYS A 151 -20.37 -1.48 -3.68
N SER A 152 -19.25 -1.66 -2.98
CA SER A 152 -19.13 -1.38 -1.54
C SER A 152 -19.14 0.12 -1.22
N ILE A 153 -18.99 0.99 -2.22
CA ILE A 153 -19.02 2.45 -2.02
C ILE A 153 -20.40 2.91 -1.54
N LYS A 154 -20.42 3.62 -0.41
CA LYS A 154 -21.64 4.14 0.26
C LYS A 154 -21.56 5.63 0.61
N PHE A 155 -20.71 6.40 -0.07
CA PHE A 155 -20.50 7.82 0.25
C PHE A 155 -20.81 8.80 -0.91
N CYS A 156 -21.16 8.29 -2.09
CA CYS A 156 -21.59 9.08 -3.25
C CYS A 156 -22.30 8.19 -4.30
N ASP A 157 -22.83 8.82 -5.35
CA ASP A 157 -23.37 8.10 -6.51
C ASP A 157 -22.23 7.51 -7.35
N VAL A 158 -22.42 6.28 -7.84
CA VAL A 158 -21.38 5.54 -8.56
C VAL A 158 -21.93 4.88 -9.83
N ILE A 159 -21.17 4.97 -10.92
CA ILE A 159 -21.43 4.24 -12.18
C ILE A 159 -20.22 3.38 -12.53
N GLN A 160 -20.47 2.16 -13.01
CA GLN A 160 -19.44 1.31 -13.61
C GLN A 160 -19.67 1.24 -15.12
N ILE A 161 -18.64 1.55 -15.90
CA ILE A 161 -18.62 1.44 -17.36
C ILE A 161 -17.50 0.50 -17.80
N PHE A 162 -17.72 -0.32 -18.82
CA PHE A 162 -16.78 -1.33 -19.26
C PHE A 162 -16.32 -1.05 -20.69
N TYR A 163 -15.01 -0.97 -20.89
CA TYR A 163 -14.41 -0.78 -22.20
C TYR A 163 -14.78 -1.97 -23.11
N PRO A 164 -15.39 -1.74 -24.29
CA PRO A 164 -15.99 -2.80 -25.09
C PRO A 164 -14.98 -3.61 -25.93
N TYR A 165 -13.70 -3.23 -25.97
CA TYR A 165 -12.70 -3.85 -26.85
C TYR A 165 -11.38 -4.27 -26.15
N PRO A 166 -11.40 -4.99 -25.03
CA PRO A 166 -10.16 -5.32 -24.35
C PRO A 166 -9.42 -6.49 -25.04
N VAL A 167 -8.10 -6.38 -25.04
CA VAL A 167 -7.13 -7.23 -25.74
C VAL A 167 -7.26 -8.70 -25.36
N HIS A 168 -7.49 -8.99 -24.08
CA HIS A 168 -7.57 -10.36 -23.57
C HIS A 168 -8.85 -11.12 -24.01
N TRP A 169 -9.78 -10.44 -24.70
CA TRP A 169 -10.96 -11.03 -25.32
C TRP A 169 -10.84 -11.21 -26.83
N HIS A 170 -9.71 -10.83 -27.44
CA HIS A 170 -9.42 -11.14 -28.84
C HIS A 170 -8.71 -12.51 -28.96
N PRO A 171 -9.15 -13.41 -29.85
CA PRO A 171 -8.52 -14.71 -30.02
C PRO A 171 -7.06 -14.56 -30.47
N LYS A 172 -6.14 -15.31 -29.85
CA LYS A 172 -4.75 -15.41 -30.27
C LYS A 172 -4.69 -16.18 -31.60
N CYS A 173 -4.09 -15.61 -32.66
CA CYS A 173 -3.80 -16.39 -33.88
C CYS A 173 -2.83 -17.53 -33.49
N PRO A 174 -3.09 -18.80 -33.90
CA PRO A 174 -2.18 -19.92 -33.64
C PRO A 174 -0.80 -19.66 -34.25
N GLN A 175 0.27 -20.00 -33.53
CA GLN A 175 1.65 -19.73 -33.95
C GLN A 175 2.12 -20.55 -35.17
N ASP A 176 1.37 -21.57 -35.58
CA ASP A 176 1.80 -22.54 -36.60
C ASP A 176 0.93 -22.54 -37.89
N ALA A 177 0.11 -21.51 -38.12
CA ALA A 177 -0.67 -21.44 -39.36
C ALA A 177 0.17 -20.80 -40.48
N GLU A 178 0.54 -21.60 -41.48
CA GLU A 178 1.07 -21.10 -42.75
C GLU A 178 0.22 -19.94 -43.30
N GLU A 179 0.93 -18.95 -43.84
CA GLU A 179 0.55 -17.60 -44.31
C GLU A 179 -0.62 -17.48 -45.32
N THR A 180 -1.49 -18.48 -45.44
CA THR A 180 -2.60 -18.44 -46.40
C THR A 180 -3.93 -18.70 -45.73
N SER A 181 -4.38 -17.72 -44.96
CA SER A 181 -5.79 -17.54 -44.63
C SER A 181 -6.04 -16.06 -44.38
N ASP A 182 -6.80 -15.42 -45.27
CA ASP A 182 -7.21 -14.01 -45.23
C ASP A 182 -7.94 -13.59 -43.92
N LYS A 183 -8.10 -14.51 -42.95
CA LYS A 183 -8.68 -14.26 -41.63
C LYS A 183 -7.68 -13.77 -40.55
N CYS A 184 -6.36 -13.84 -40.76
CA CYS A 184 -5.37 -13.20 -39.86
C CYS A 184 -4.68 -11.97 -40.52
N ASN A 185 -5.33 -11.30 -41.48
CA ASN A 185 -4.81 -10.06 -42.09
C ASN A 185 -5.00 -8.78 -41.23
N VAL A 186 -5.06 -8.93 -39.90
CA VAL A 186 -4.88 -7.82 -38.94
C VAL A 186 -3.62 -8.09 -38.10
N ALA A 187 -2.59 -8.62 -38.76
CA ALA A 187 -1.28 -8.91 -38.18
C ALA A 187 -0.45 -7.62 -38.07
N GLU A 188 -0.83 -6.74 -37.14
CA GLU A 188 0.10 -5.78 -36.52
C GLU A 188 0.19 -5.94 -34.99
N LEU A 189 -0.53 -6.92 -34.42
CA LEU A 189 -0.68 -7.08 -32.96
C LEU A 189 -0.08 -8.38 -32.41
N SER A 190 0.64 -9.17 -33.21
CA SER A 190 1.08 -10.51 -32.83
C SER A 190 2.51 -10.65 -32.31
N GLU A 191 3.34 -9.60 -32.28
CA GLU A 191 4.77 -9.82 -31.93
C GLU A 191 5.17 -9.44 -30.51
N HIS A 192 4.41 -8.65 -29.73
CA HIS A 192 4.90 -8.19 -28.42
C HIS A 192 3.78 -8.06 -27.39
N GLY A 193 3.54 -9.09 -26.55
CA GLY A 193 2.47 -9.10 -25.54
C GLY A 193 2.48 -7.92 -24.54
N LYS A 194 3.64 -7.30 -24.28
CA LYS A 194 3.74 -6.06 -23.48
C LYS A 194 3.22 -4.82 -24.22
N ARG A 195 3.31 -4.79 -25.54
CA ARG A 195 2.90 -3.65 -26.39
C ARG A 195 1.38 -3.57 -26.51
N THR A 196 0.70 -4.72 -26.48
CA THR A 196 -0.76 -4.82 -26.62
C THR A 196 -1.50 -4.24 -25.40
N ALA A 197 -1.00 -4.45 -24.17
CA ALA A 197 -1.57 -3.85 -22.96
C ALA A 197 -1.42 -2.31 -22.93
N LEU A 198 -0.28 -1.79 -23.39
CA LEU A 198 -0.05 -0.35 -23.51
C LEU A 198 -0.99 0.31 -24.55
N VAL A 199 -1.26 -0.39 -25.65
CA VAL A 199 -2.22 0.05 -26.67
C VAL A 199 -3.64 0.08 -26.12
N GLN A 200 -4.04 -0.95 -25.36
CA GLN A 200 -5.33 -0.99 -24.65
C GLN A 200 -5.50 0.23 -23.73
N MET A 201 -4.49 0.55 -22.91
CA MET A 201 -4.53 1.66 -21.97
C MET A 201 -4.88 2.99 -22.65
N LYS A 202 -4.27 3.25 -23.82
CA LYS A 202 -4.53 4.45 -24.63
C LYS A 202 -5.94 4.45 -25.23
N HIS A 203 -6.38 3.32 -25.79
CA HIS A 203 -7.73 3.24 -26.35
C HIS A 203 -8.82 3.33 -25.30
N HIS A 204 -8.61 2.70 -24.14
CA HIS A 204 -9.51 2.80 -22.99
C HIS A 204 -9.64 4.23 -22.51
N TRP A 205 -8.52 4.95 -22.37
CA TRP A 205 -8.53 6.36 -21.99
C TRP A 205 -9.30 7.24 -22.98
N TRP A 206 -9.11 7.02 -24.30
CA TRP A 206 -9.83 7.77 -25.32
C TRP A 206 -11.32 7.42 -25.34
N TRP A 207 -11.65 6.13 -25.32
CA TRP A 207 -13.03 5.66 -25.31
C TRP A 207 -13.81 6.17 -24.10
N LYS A 208 -13.28 6.02 -22.88
CA LYS A 208 -13.99 6.42 -21.66
C LYS A 208 -14.27 7.91 -21.64
N THR A 209 -13.35 8.72 -22.17
CA THR A 209 -13.50 10.17 -22.26
C THR A 209 -14.67 10.53 -23.18
N ASN A 210 -14.72 9.99 -24.40
CA ASN A 210 -15.84 10.21 -25.33
C ASN A 210 -17.16 9.62 -24.78
N TYR A 211 -17.09 8.47 -24.11
CA TYR A 211 -18.27 7.84 -23.53
C TYR A 211 -18.88 8.70 -22.42
N VAL A 212 -18.04 9.22 -21.52
CA VAL A 212 -18.47 10.10 -20.43
C VAL A 212 -18.96 11.46 -20.97
N PHE A 213 -18.36 12.05 -21.99
CA PHE A 213 -18.84 13.35 -22.48
C PHE A 213 -20.06 13.25 -23.42
N ASP A 214 -20.13 12.24 -24.28
CA ASP A 214 -21.11 12.21 -25.38
C ASP A 214 -22.21 11.16 -25.23
N GLN A 215 -21.96 10.07 -24.49
CA GLN A 215 -22.82 8.87 -24.50
C GLN A 215 -23.53 8.60 -23.15
N LEU A 216 -22.94 9.00 -22.02
CA LEU A 216 -23.63 8.95 -20.72
C LEU A 216 -24.71 10.04 -20.69
N GLU A 217 -25.96 9.64 -20.47
CA GLU A 217 -27.09 10.56 -20.53
C GLU A 217 -27.07 11.62 -19.42
N ILE A 218 -26.52 11.26 -18.25
CA ILE A 218 -26.41 12.12 -17.08
C ILE A 218 -25.38 13.24 -17.25
N THR A 219 -24.42 13.06 -18.16
CA THR A 219 -23.31 13.99 -18.40
C THR A 219 -23.37 14.64 -19.79
N ARG A 220 -24.16 14.10 -20.73
CA ARG A 220 -24.28 14.58 -22.12
C ARG A 220 -24.74 16.04 -22.27
N TYR A 221 -25.38 16.61 -21.25
CA TYR A 221 -25.87 17.99 -21.25
C TYR A 221 -25.14 18.92 -20.25
N TYR A 222 -23.98 18.51 -19.74
CA TYR A 222 -23.16 19.34 -18.86
C TYR A 222 -22.64 20.58 -19.60
N THR A 223 -22.96 21.79 -19.11
CA THR A 223 -22.74 23.06 -19.82
C THR A 223 -21.79 24.06 -19.12
N GLY A 224 -21.06 23.64 -18.07
CA GLY A 224 -19.82 24.29 -17.65
C GLY A 224 -19.93 25.61 -16.87
N ASN A 225 -20.39 25.54 -15.62
CA ASN A 225 -19.89 26.41 -14.55
C ASN A 225 -18.83 25.66 -13.71
N ILE A 226 -18.31 26.23 -12.60
CA ILE A 226 -17.27 25.64 -11.68
C ILE A 226 -17.45 24.15 -11.40
N GLU A 227 -18.70 23.75 -11.43
CA GLU A 227 -19.24 22.48 -11.05
C GLU A 227 -19.50 21.53 -12.26
N GLY A 228 -19.06 21.89 -13.47
CA GLY A 228 -19.08 21.08 -14.70
C GLY A 228 -17.73 20.49 -15.12
N LEU A 229 -16.78 20.44 -14.20
CA LEU A 229 -15.47 19.80 -14.42
C LEU A 229 -15.59 18.27 -14.39
N VAL A 230 -14.77 17.62 -15.22
CA VAL A 230 -14.52 16.17 -15.12
C VAL A 230 -13.09 15.96 -14.68
N LEU A 231 -12.90 15.42 -13.48
CA LEU A 231 -11.60 15.06 -12.93
C LEU A 231 -11.27 13.61 -13.33
N PHE A 232 -10.18 13.42 -14.05
CA PHE A 232 -9.69 12.09 -14.42
C PHE A 232 -8.65 11.61 -13.42
N LEU A 233 -8.86 10.41 -12.88
CA LEU A 233 -7.93 9.73 -11.97
C LEU A 233 -7.60 8.32 -12.50
N GLU A 234 -6.54 7.74 -11.95
CA GLU A 234 -6.12 6.35 -12.16
C GLU A 234 -6.26 5.58 -10.85
N GLU A 235 -6.43 4.26 -10.92
CA GLU A 235 -6.67 3.39 -9.76
C GLU A 235 -5.61 3.46 -8.66
N ASP A 236 -4.41 3.96 -8.94
CA ASP A 236 -3.30 4.13 -8.00
C ASP A 236 -3.06 5.58 -7.54
N HIS A 237 -3.96 6.50 -7.88
CA HIS A 237 -3.95 7.83 -7.28
C HIS A 237 -4.43 7.80 -5.83
N TYR A 238 -3.99 8.79 -5.06
CA TYR A 238 -4.47 9.07 -3.71
C TYR A 238 -4.76 10.57 -3.62
N VAL A 239 -5.97 10.93 -3.20
CA VAL A 239 -6.37 12.35 -3.10
C VAL A 239 -6.23 12.87 -1.68
N ALA A 240 -5.81 14.13 -1.54
CA ALA A 240 -5.78 14.82 -0.25
C ALA A 240 -7.21 15.11 0.25
N GLU A 241 -7.45 15.16 1.56
CA GLU A 241 -8.80 15.32 2.14
C GLU A 241 -9.52 16.61 1.69
N ASP A 242 -8.77 17.64 1.32
CA ASP A 242 -9.25 18.95 0.88
C ASP A 242 -9.23 19.14 -0.65
N PHE A 243 -8.94 18.09 -1.43
CA PHE A 243 -8.74 18.22 -2.88
C PHE A 243 -9.94 18.87 -3.60
N LEU A 244 -11.16 18.58 -3.17
CA LEU A 244 -12.38 19.16 -3.73
C LEU A 244 -12.45 20.68 -3.49
N TYR A 245 -12.07 21.11 -2.28
CA TYR A 245 -12.02 22.53 -1.93
C TYR A 245 -10.94 23.26 -2.72
N VAL A 246 -9.74 22.65 -2.81
CA VAL A 246 -8.64 23.20 -3.60
C VAL A 246 -9.01 23.28 -5.08
N LEU A 247 -9.63 22.24 -5.63
CA LEU A 247 -10.09 22.22 -7.03
C LEU A 247 -11.09 23.34 -7.31
N GLU A 248 -12.07 23.51 -6.42
CA GLU A 248 -13.08 24.57 -6.51
C GLU A 248 -12.43 25.96 -6.47
N MET A 249 -11.49 26.18 -5.56
CA MET A 249 -10.71 27.42 -5.49
C MET A 249 -9.88 27.65 -6.76
N MET A 250 -9.16 26.63 -7.21
CA MET A 250 -8.32 26.69 -8.41
C MET A 250 -9.15 27.07 -9.63
N TYR A 251 -10.32 26.46 -9.81
CA TYR A 251 -11.21 26.84 -10.91
C TYR A 251 -11.71 28.27 -10.76
N LYS A 252 -12.27 28.66 -9.59
CA LYS A 252 -12.79 30.02 -9.37
C LYS A 252 -11.75 31.09 -9.68
N LEU A 253 -10.51 30.84 -9.26
CA LEU A 253 -9.39 31.74 -9.47
C LEU A 253 -8.77 31.61 -10.87
N SER A 254 -8.92 30.50 -11.58
CA SER A 254 -8.30 30.29 -12.90
C SER A 254 -8.70 31.37 -13.90
N THR A 255 -9.97 31.79 -13.90
CA THR A 255 -10.46 32.85 -14.79
C THR A 255 -9.84 34.22 -14.50
N GLN A 256 -9.42 34.45 -13.25
CA GLN A 256 -8.81 35.70 -12.79
C GLN A 256 -7.28 35.69 -12.91
N LEU A 257 -6.65 34.59 -12.49
CA LEU A 257 -5.19 34.45 -12.38
C LEU A 257 -4.55 33.91 -13.67
N CYS A 258 -5.27 33.09 -14.43
CA CYS A 258 -4.74 32.40 -15.61
C CYS A 258 -5.76 32.28 -16.73
N ARG A 259 -5.98 33.38 -17.47
CA ARG A 259 -6.92 33.42 -18.61
C ARG A 259 -6.60 32.43 -19.74
N LYS A 260 -5.41 31.83 -19.76
CA LYS A 260 -4.98 30.81 -20.75
C LYS A 260 -5.02 29.38 -20.20
N CYS A 261 -5.38 29.17 -18.93
CA CYS A 261 -5.41 27.82 -18.35
C CYS A 261 -6.69 27.10 -18.81
N ASN A 262 -6.51 25.97 -19.49
CA ASN A 262 -7.61 25.15 -20.00
C ASN A 262 -7.79 23.83 -19.23
N ILE A 263 -6.78 23.40 -18.47
CA ILE A 263 -6.76 22.17 -17.69
C ILE A 263 -6.21 22.51 -16.31
N LEU A 264 -6.79 21.90 -15.27
CA LEU A 264 -6.32 21.99 -13.89
C LEU A 264 -5.70 20.64 -13.50
N SER A 265 -4.59 20.67 -12.79
CA SER A 265 -3.97 19.49 -12.19
C SER A 265 -3.87 19.68 -10.68
N LEU A 266 -4.23 18.64 -9.93
CA LEU A 266 -4.17 18.65 -8.46
C LEU A 266 -2.78 18.37 -7.90
N GLY A 267 -1.83 18.01 -8.76
CA GLY A 267 -0.44 17.75 -8.36
C GLY A 267 0.52 17.85 -9.53
N THR A 268 1.80 17.95 -9.19
CA THR A 268 2.92 17.66 -10.08
C THR A 268 3.83 16.69 -9.34
N TYR A 269 4.57 15.88 -10.09
CA TYR A 269 5.57 15.01 -9.50
C TYR A 269 6.63 15.87 -8.79
N PHE A 270 6.84 15.61 -7.50
CA PHE A 270 7.92 16.18 -6.71
C PHE A 270 8.79 15.05 -6.18
N GLU A 271 10.10 15.15 -6.39
CA GLU A 271 11.06 14.40 -5.60
C GLU A 271 11.13 15.06 -4.21
N ALA A 272 11.00 14.28 -3.14
CA ALA A 272 10.88 14.77 -1.76
C ALA A 272 12.13 15.49 -1.20
N SER A 273 13.08 15.89 -2.04
CA SER A 273 14.32 16.59 -1.67
C SER A 273 14.17 18.11 -1.55
N ASP A 274 13.07 18.71 -2.02
CA ASP A 274 12.85 20.16 -1.88
C ASP A 274 12.12 20.46 -0.56
N ASN A 275 12.90 20.91 0.42
CA ASN A 275 12.48 21.31 1.77
C ASN A 275 11.24 22.21 1.77
N TYR A 276 10.15 21.75 2.40
CA TYR A 276 9.10 22.64 2.89
C TYR A 276 9.63 23.44 4.09
N THR A 277 10.27 24.59 3.84
CA THR A 277 10.39 25.63 4.87
C THR A 277 9.07 26.38 4.94
N TYR A 278 8.21 26.02 5.91
CA TYR A 278 7.10 26.87 6.33
C TYR A 278 7.68 28.10 7.07
N ASP A 279 8.12 29.10 6.31
CA ASP A 279 8.35 30.43 6.85
C ASP A 279 7.01 31.17 6.85
N GLY A 280 6.37 31.21 8.02
CA GLY A 280 5.16 31.98 8.25
C GLY A 280 4.75 31.91 9.73
N GLU A 281 4.82 33.05 10.41
CA GLU A 281 4.39 33.21 11.80
C GLU A 281 3.02 32.57 12.06
N ILE A 282 3.00 31.62 12.99
CA ILE A 282 1.80 30.91 13.42
C ILE A 282 0.92 31.88 14.21
N THR A 283 -0.03 32.52 13.52
CA THR A 283 -1.20 33.11 14.17
C THR A 283 -2.25 32.01 14.27
N VAL A 284 -2.44 31.46 15.47
CA VAL A 284 -3.42 30.41 15.76
C VAL A 284 -4.83 31.01 15.64
N CYS A 285 -5.46 30.85 14.48
CA CYS A 285 -6.91 31.03 14.35
C CYS A 285 -7.60 29.80 14.95
N SER A 286 -8.22 30.01 16.12
CA SER A 286 -9.04 29.02 16.81
C SER A 286 -10.38 28.88 16.09
N HIS A 287 -10.56 27.85 15.28
CA HIS A 287 -11.89 27.39 14.89
C HIS A 287 -12.08 25.92 15.26
N HIS A 288 -13.15 25.70 16.02
CA HIS A 288 -13.61 24.42 16.53
C HIS A 288 -13.79 23.42 15.37
N TYR A 289 -13.05 22.32 15.41
CA TYR A 289 -13.26 21.17 14.54
C TYR A 289 -14.54 20.45 14.99
N LEU A 290 -15.59 20.55 14.18
CA LEU A 290 -16.71 19.60 14.23
C LEU A 290 -16.40 18.47 13.26
N VAL A 291 -16.37 17.29 13.83
CA VAL A 291 -16.19 16.00 13.19
C VAL A 291 -17.59 15.41 13.00
N PRO A 292 -18.05 15.14 11.77
CA PRO A 292 -19.20 14.27 11.60
C PRO A 292 -18.75 12.81 11.61
N ASP A 293 -19.30 12.07 12.56
CA ASP A 293 -19.30 10.61 12.65
C ASP A 293 -20.18 10.01 11.54
N ASP A 294 -19.69 9.00 10.81
CA ASP A 294 -20.40 7.73 10.56
C ASP A 294 -19.48 6.79 9.75
N TYR A 295 -18.98 5.72 10.39
CA TYR A 295 -18.22 4.64 9.73
C TYR A 295 -19.07 3.37 9.78
N GLY A 296 -19.72 3.06 8.67
CA GLY A 296 -20.29 1.74 8.41
C GLY A 296 -19.15 0.73 8.19
N ALA A 297 -18.95 -0.15 9.16
CA ALA A 297 -18.09 -1.32 9.03
C ALA A 297 -18.68 -2.27 7.97
N HIS A 298 -17.94 -2.54 6.89
CA HIS A 298 -18.22 -3.67 6.02
C HIS A 298 -17.06 -4.67 6.02
N ILE A 299 -17.44 -5.84 6.50
CA ILE A 299 -16.72 -7.08 6.76
C ILE A 299 -16.15 -7.63 5.45
N VAL A 300 -14.82 -7.78 5.39
CA VAL A 300 -14.17 -8.66 4.43
C VAL A 300 -14.09 -10.04 5.07
N THR A 301 -14.82 -10.99 4.51
CA THR A 301 -14.73 -12.41 4.86
C THR A 301 -13.38 -12.96 4.41
N GLU A 302 -12.58 -13.40 5.39
CA GLU A 302 -11.34 -14.14 5.16
C GLU A 302 -11.63 -15.53 4.57
N PRO A 303 -10.76 -16.09 3.71
CA PRO A 303 -10.63 -17.53 3.56
C PRO A 303 -10.09 -18.10 4.87
N MET A 304 -10.66 -19.23 5.31
CA MET A 304 -10.12 -20.00 6.43
C MET A 304 -8.76 -20.57 6.04
N ASP A 305 -7.68 -19.98 6.54
CA ASP A 305 -6.42 -20.70 6.72
C ASP A 305 -6.45 -21.32 8.11
N ASP A 306 -7.00 -22.53 8.16
CA ASP A 306 -6.69 -23.48 9.20
C ASP A 306 -5.17 -23.69 9.23
N LEU A 307 -4.60 -23.77 10.43
CA LEU A 307 -3.25 -24.27 10.68
C LEU A 307 -3.19 -25.74 10.24
N VAL A 308 -3.12 -25.96 8.93
CA VAL A 308 -2.74 -27.22 8.32
C VAL A 308 -1.22 -27.25 8.28
N ASP A 309 -0.66 -28.37 8.70
CA ASP A 309 0.76 -28.71 8.58
C ASP A 309 1.12 -28.80 7.08
N GLU A 310 1.36 -27.65 6.44
CA GLU A 310 1.75 -27.62 5.04
C GLU A 310 3.18 -28.17 4.91
N THR A 311 3.20 -29.37 4.34
CA THR A 311 4.34 -30.27 4.24
C THR A 311 5.11 -30.10 2.93
N GLU A 312 4.85 -29.04 2.15
CA GLU A 312 5.45 -28.86 0.82
C GLU A 312 6.39 -27.66 0.76
N THR A 313 7.70 -27.93 0.84
CA THR A 313 8.77 -26.97 0.53
C THR A 313 9.15 -27.08 -0.95
N PRO A 314 9.20 -25.98 -1.72
CA PRO A 314 9.92 -25.94 -2.99
C PRO A 314 11.43 -26.15 -2.77
N ASN A 315 12.08 -26.79 -3.75
CA ASN A 315 13.46 -27.30 -3.72
C ASN A 315 14.50 -26.43 -2.97
N HIS A 316 14.97 -26.94 -1.83
CA HIS A 316 16.20 -26.53 -1.15
C HIS A 316 17.43 -26.87 -2.00
N LEU A 317 18.15 -25.87 -2.52
CA LEU A 317 19.59 -25.90 -2.78
C LEU A 317 20.01 -24.48 -3.23
N ASN A 318 20.22 -23.56 -2.27
CA ASN A 318 21.10 -22.36 -2.33
C ASN A 318 20.68 -21.19 -1.41
N VAL A 319 19.51 -21.23 -0.77
CA VAL A 319 19.00 -20.10 0.04
C VAL A 319 20.02 -19.65 1.10
N ASP A 320 20.70 -20.56 1.81
CA ASP A 320 21.63 -20.18 2.89
C ASP A 320 22.89 -19.45 2.43
N GLU A 321 23.49 -19.84 1.30
CA GLU A 321 24.68 -19.14 0.75
C GLU A 321 24.27 -17.73 0.26
N ASP A 322 23.06 -17.59 -0.30
CA ASP A 322 22.52 -16.30 -0.73
C ASP A 322 22.16 -15.39 0.47
N LEU A 323 21.70 -15.94 1.61
CA LEU A 323 21.36 -15.16 2.81
C LEU A 323 22.60 -14.55 3.48
N ASP A 324 23.69 -15.30 3.57
CA ASP A 324 24.95 -14.80 4.10
C ASP A 324 25.53 -13.69 3.21
N GLU A 325 25.43 -13.84 1.88
CA GLU A 325 25.83 -12.79 0.94
C GLU A 325 24.95 -11.54 1.07
N ARG A 326 23.62 -11.70 1.17
CA ARG A 326 22.67 -10.59 1.38
C ARG A 326 22.93 -9.84 2.69
N ASN A 327 23.15 -10.57 3.78
CA ASN A 327 23.57 -9.99 5.06
C ASN A 327 24.94 -9.30 4.94
N GLY A 328 25.88 -9.88 4.20
CA GLY A 328 27.19 -9.28 3.95
C GLY A 328 27.13 -7.97 3.15
N MET A 329 26.21 -7.88 2.18
CA MET A 329 25.96 -6.67 1.41
C MET A 329 25.24 -5.60 2.23
N ALA A 330 24.25 -5.99 3.04
CA ALA A 330 23.44 -5.13 3.90
C ALA A 330 23.00 -3.81 3.20
N THR A 331 22.49 -3.94 1.98
CA THR A 331 22.18 -2.80 1.11
C THR A 331 21.13 -1.90 1.77
N VAL A 332 21.50 -0.62 1.97
CA VAL A 332 20.57 0.41 2.46
C VAL A 332 19.76 0.93 1.28
N LEU A 333 18.52 0.47 1.15
CA LEU A 333 17.55 0.98 0.19
C LEU A 333 17.22 2.44 0.52
N ASN A 334 17.00 3.23 -0.54
CA ASN A 334 16.68 4.65 -0.47
C ASN A 334 17.72 5.53 0.24
N GLY A 335 18.93 5.01 0.52
CA GLY A 335 19.99 5.76 1.22
C GLY A 335 20.34 7.09 0.54
N ASN A 336 20.39 7.10 -0.79
CA ASN A 336 20.68 8.29 -1.58
C ASN A 336 19.57 9.34 -1.55
N LEU A 337 18.32 8.94 -1.29
CA LEU A 337 17.16 9.84 -1.28
C LEU A 337 17.06 10.64 0.02
N PHE A 338 17.48 10.05 1.14
CA PHE A 338 17.26 10.66 2.46
C PHE A 338 18.54 11.18 3.12
N GLY A 339 19.74 10.85 2.62
CA GLY A 339 21.03 11.28 3.16
C GLY A 339 21.61 10.33 4.23
N PRO A 340 22.73 10.64 4.90
CA PRO A 340 23.35 9.75 5.88
C PRO A 340 22.61 9.70 7.23
N LEU A 341 22.80 8.62 7.99
CA LEU A 341 22.30 8.52 9.36
C LEU A 341 23.10 9.40 10.32
N THR A 342 22.40 10.05 11.24
CA THR A 342 23.01 10.85 12.31
C THR A 342 22.70 10.23 13.66
N ASN A 343 23.45 10.55 14.72
CA ASN A 343 23.12 10.06 16.07
C ASN A 343 21.80 10.62 16.63
N ASN A 344 21.19 11.62 15.97
CA ASN A 344 19.86 12.13 16.29
C ASN A 344 18.75 11.40 15.51
N SER A 345 19.10 10.58 14.52
CA SER A 345 18.16 9.71 13.81
C SER A 345 17.62 8.63 14.76
N LEU A 346 16.49 8.04 14.40
CA LEU A 346 15.94 6.84 15.04
C LEU A 346 16.19 5.64 14.12
N ILE A 347 16.59 4.52 14.71
CA ILE A 347 16.58 3.22 14.03
C ILE A 347 15.37 2.45 14.55
N ILE A 348 14.58 1.84 13.66
CA ILE A 348 13.48 0.95 14.03
C ILE A 348 13.82 -0.44 13.51
N VAL A 349 13.85 -1.43 14.41
CA VAL A 349 14.09 -2.84 14.07
C VAL A 349 12.78 -3.59 14.21
N VAL A 350 12.29 -4.15 13.10
CA VAL A 350 11.05 -4.93 13.04
C VAL A 350 11.41 -6.41 12.95
N GLN A 351 10.93 -7.22 13.90
CA GLN A 351 11.01 -8.68 13.80
C GLN A 351 9.88 -9.21 12.90
N VAL A 352 10.23 -9.89 11.82
CA VAL A 352 9.32 -10.41 10.79
C VAL A 352 9.41 -11.93 10.72
N HIS A 353 8.25 -12.58 10.62
CA HIS A 353 8.09 -14.00 10.39
C HIS A 353 7.38 -14.25 9.06
N ILE A 354 6.10 -14.62 9.09
CA ILE A 354 5.32 -14.99 7.89
C ILE A 354 3.98 -14.25 7.76
N ARG A 355 3.66 -13.32 8.68
CA ARG A 355 2.31 -12.74 8.74
C ARG A 355 2.20 -11.46 7.90
N ILE A 356 2.27 -11.63 6.58
CA ILE A 356 2.26 -10.51 5.61
C ILE A 356 1.09 -9.52 5.80
N THR A 357 -0.10 -10.00 6.16
CA THR A 357 -1.28 -9.15 6.40
C THR A 357 -1.05 -8.14 7.53
N TYR A 358 -0.48 -8.60 8.65
CA TYR A 358 -0.15 -7.73 9.78
C TYR A 358 1.00 -6.80 9.43
N LEU A 359 2.02 -7.30 8.74
CA LEU A 359 3.14 -6.49 8.26
C LEU A 359 2.66 -5.35 7.35
N ARG A 360 1.65 -5.60 6.49
CA ARG A 360 1.00 -4.55 5.68
C ARG A 360 0.35 -3.47 6.55
N TYR A 361 -0.26 -3.83 7.67
CA TYR A 361 -0.84 -2.85 8.60
C TYR A 361 0.23 -1.99 9.27
N LEU A 362 1.34 -2.60 9.70
CA LEU A 362 2.48 -1.87 10.24
C LEU A 362 3.05 -0.91 9.18
N ILE A 363 3.41 -1.43 8.00
CA ILE A 363 3.96 -0.64 6.89
C ILE A 363 3.01 0.46 6.45
N GLY A 364 1.69 0.22 6.46
CA GLY A 364 0.68 1.24 6.14
C GLY A 364 0.48 2.31 7.22
N SER A 365 0.93 2.07 8.46
CA SER A 365 0.88 3.04 9.56
C SER A 365 2.13 3.93 9.64
N LEU A 366 3.31 3.39 9.33
CA LEU A 366 4.60 4.10 9.35
C LEU A 366 4.66 5.41 8.54
N PRO A 367 4.18 5.51 7.28
CA PRO A 367 4.27 6.75 6.50
C PRO A 367 3.41 7.88 7.06
N LYS A 368 2.46 7.58 7.95
CA LYS A 368 1.62 8.59 8.63
C LYS A 368 2.34 9.20 9.84
N ALA A 369 3.49 8.66 10.22
CA ALA A 369 4.21 9.10 11.39
C ALA A 369 5.07 10.33 11.11
N PHE A 370 5.07 11.26 12.06
CA PHE A 370 5.89 12.46 12.00
C PHE A 370 7.39 12.11 11.92
N ALA A 371 8.10 12.72 10.98
CA ALA A 371 9.55 12.60 10.78
C ALA A 371 10.04 11.19 10.40
N ILE A 372 9.18 10.32 9.85
CA ILE A 372 9.54 8.96 9.42
C ILE A 372 10.65 8.96 8.36
N GLU A 373 10.77 10.00 7.54
CA GLU A 373 11.82 10.17 6.52
C GLU A 373 13.25 10.23 7.13
N THR A 374 13.36 10.55 8.42
CA THR A 374 14.63 10.62 9.15
C THR A 374 15.11 9.27 9.70
N VAL A 375 14.28 8.24 9.57
CA VAL A 375 14.46 6.91 10.18
C VAL A 375 15.22 5.96 9.25
N LEU A 376 15.95 5.00 9.86
CA LEU A 376 16.32 3.73 9.21
C LEU A 376 15.41 2.62 9.72
N LEU A 377 14.64 2.00 8.82
CA LEU A 377 13.91 0.77 9.10
C LEU A 377 14.83 -0.43 8.82
N VAL A 378 14.92 -1.33 9.78
CA VAL A 378 15.60 -2.63 9.65
C VAL A 378 14.55 -3.72 9.82
N PHE A 379 14.24 -4.44 8.74
CA PHE A 379 13.39 -5.62 8.81
C PHE A 379 14.27 -6.85 8.99
N SER A 380 14.03 -7.59 10.07
CA SER A 380 14.78 -8.78 10.46
C SER A 380 13.90 -10.01 10.26
N HIS A 381 14.26 -10.85 9.30
CA HIS A 381 13.44 -11.97 8.84
C HIS A 381 14.00 -13.29 9.36
N ASP A 382 13.17 -14.17 9.91
CA ASP A 382 13.53 -15.57 10.19
C ASP A 382 12.82 -16.58 9.28
N TYR A 383 12.19 -16.07 8.23
CA TYR A 383 11.62 -16.82 7.14
C TYR A 383 11.87 -16.07 5.84
N TYR A 384 12.41 -16.75 4.82
CA TYR A 384 12.59 -16.16 3.50
C TYR A 384 11.32 -16.35 2.68
N ASP A 385 10.66 -15.25 2.35
CA ASP A 385 9.41 -15.22 1.58
C ASP A 385 9.48 -14.06 0.59
N GLU A 386 9.28 -14.35 -0.69
CA GLU A 386 9.42 -13.36 -1.76
C GLU A 386 8.35 -12.25 -1.65
N ASP A 387 7.11 -12.58 -1.29
CA ASP A 387 6.04 -11.59 -1.17
C ASP A 387 6.28 -10.63 0.01
N ILE A 388 6.82 -11.14 1.11
CA ILE A 388 7.23 -10.32 2.27
C ILE A 388 8.41 -9.43 1.90
N ASN A 389 9.40 -9.98 1.20
CA ASN A 389 10.59 -9.23 0.78
C ASN A 389 10.19 -8.11 -0.19
N ASP A 390 9.37 -8.41 -1.20
CA ASP A 390 8.86 -7.44 -2.17
C ASP A 390 8.05 -6.33 -1.51
N LEU A 391 7.23 -6.68 -0.51
CA LEU A 391 6.50 -5.70 0.29
C LEU A 391 7.46 -4.73 0.99
N VAL A 392 8.54 -5.23 1.59
CA VAL A 392 9.54 -4.38 2.26
C VAL A 392 10.34 -3.54 1.26
N GLU A 393 10.72 -4.10 0.11
CA GLU A 393 11.45 -3.39 -0.95
C GLU A 393 10.62 -2.28 -1.63
N SER A 394 9.28 -2.41 -1.58
CA SER A 394 8.35 -1.41 -2.08
C SER A 394 8.34 -0.10 -1.28
N ILE A 395 8.87 -0.09 -0.05
CA ILE A 395 8.90 1.10 0.81
C ILE A 395 9.77 2.21 0.19
N LYS A 396 9.19 3.40 -0.02
CA LYS A 396 9.89 4.57 -0.60
C LYS A 396 9.94 5.81 0.31
N PHE A 397 9.30 5.78 1.49
CA PHE A 397 9.18 6.95 2.37
C PHE A 397 10.32 7.13 3.38
N CYS A 398 11.25 6.17 3.50
CA CYS A 398 12.43 6.26 4.36
C CYS A 398 13.52 5.26 3.93
N ARG A 399 14.63 5.20 4.68
CA ARG A 399 15.70 4.22 4.43
C ARG A 399 15.30 2.85 4.95
N VAL A 400 15.63 1.81 4.20
CA VAL A 400 15.27 0.43 4.56
C VAL A 400 16.46 -0.49 4.40
N VAL A 401 16.64 -1.41 5.33
CA VAL A 401 17.57 -2.54 5.25
C VAL A 401 16.80 -3.81 5.60
N GLN A 402 17.07 -4.89 4.87
CA GLN A 402 16.63 -6.23 5.22
C GLN A 402 17.82 -7.04 5.73
N ILE A 403 17.61 -7.76 6.83
CA ILE A 403 18.58 -8.71 7.40
C ILE A 403 17.87 -10.04 7.64
N PHE A 404 18.58 -11.14 7.46
CA PHE A 404 18.01 -12.49 7.51
C PHE A 404 18.70 -13.32 8.58
N TYR A 405 17.93 -13.88 9.51
CA TYR A 405 18.41 -14.75 10.56
C TYR A 405 19.01 -16.03 9.94
N PRO A 406 20.31 -16.30 10.11
CA PRO A 406 21.02 -17.35 9.34
C PRO A 406 20.71 -18.77 9.82
N TYR A 407 20.03 -18.91 10.95
CA TYR A 407 19.80 -20.18 11.62
C TYR A 407 18.31 -20.52 11.68
N ALA A 408 17.54 -20.18 10.66
CA ALA A 408 16.11 -20.44 10.69
C ALA A 408 15.79 -21.95 10.66
N VAL A 409 14.67 -22.36 11.25
CA VAL A 409 14.26 -23.76 11.33
C VAL A 409 14.00 -24.33 9.93
N HIS A 410 13.48 -23.51 9.01
CA HIS A 410 13.18 -23.90 7.65
C HIS A 410 14.44 -24.07 6.79
N SER A 411 15.57 -23.39 7.09
CA SER A 411 16.83 -23.57 6.37
C SER A 411 17.55 -24.89 6.72
N HIS A 412 17.19 -25.53 7.84
CA HIS A 412 17.84 -26.76 8.27
C HIS A 412 17.23 -28.01 7.62
N PRO A 413 18.06 -29.00 7.20
CA PRO A 413 17.56 -30.26 6.63
C PRO A 413 16.55 -30.93 7.56
N LYS A 414 15.44 -31.43 7.00
CA LYS A 414 14.50 -32.33 7.71
C LYS A 414 15.25 -33.61 8.07
N CYS A 415 15.82 -33.68 9.27
CA CYS A 415 16.34 -34.92 9.83
C CYS A 415 15.13 -35.80 10.18
N ALA A 416 14.83 -36.77 9.31
CA ALA A 416 13.75 -37.72 9.53
C ALA A 416 14.07 -38.56 10.78
N GLU A 417 13.08 -38.78 11.66
CA GLU A 417 13.31 -39.60 12.86
C GLU A 417 13.60 -41.08 12.50
N ASP A 418 13.22 -41.58 11.30
CA ASP A 418 13.29 -43.02 10.98
C ASP A 418 13.49 -43.37 9.48
N SER A 419 14.50 -42.85 8.79
CA SER A 419 14.89 -43.44 7.47
C SER A 419 16.41 -43.60 7.34
N GLU A 420 16.83 -44.51 6.45
CA GLU A 420 18.21 -44.96 6.25
C GLU A 420 19.18 -43.80 5.95
N GLU A 421 19.68 -43.12 6.99
CA GLU A 421 20.65 -42.04 6.88
C GLU A 421 22.04 -42.60 6.54
N THR A 422 22.68 -42.02 5.51
CA THR A 422 24.12 -42.20 5.29
C THR A 422 24.92 -41.68 6.49
N PRO A 423 26.13 -42.19 6.78
CA PRO A 423 26.95 -41.72 7.91
C PRO A 423 27.23 -40.20 7.87
N GLU A 424 27.31 -39.62 6.67
CA GLU A 424 27.48 -38.16 6.48
C GLU A 424 26.20 -37.38 6.80
N MET A 425 25.02 -37.85 6.37
CA MET A 425 23.73 -37.25 6.76
C MET A 425 23.51 -37.34 8.27
N ARG A 426 23.85 -38.49 8.87
CA ARG A 426 23.74 -38.69 10.32
C ARG A 426 24.64 -37.71 11.10
N ARG A 427 25.88 -37.49 10.64
CA ARG A 427 26.81 -36.50 11.22
C ARG A 427 26.36 -35.05 10.98
N LYS A 428 25.76 -34.74 9.83
CA LYS A 428 25.19 -33.41 9.53
C LYS A 428 23.95 -33.13 10.38
N CYS A 429 23.12 -34.14 10.61
CA CYS A 429 21.94 -34.09 11.46
C CYS A 429 22.27 -34.06 12.96
N GLU A 430 23.31 -34.75 13.41
CA GLU A 430 23.83 -34.64 14.79
C GLU A 430 24.22 -33.21 15.16
N ASN A 431 24.73 -32.46 14.18
CA ASN A 431 25.16 -31.07 14.34
C ASN A 431 24.06 -30.04 14.02
N ALA A 432 22.84 -30.46 13.64
CA ALA A 432 21.75 -29.53 13.34
C ALA A 432 21.26 -28.84 14.61
N GLU A 433 21.14 -27.51 14.55
CA GLU A 433 20.94 -26.64 15.71
C GLU A 433 19.63 -26.92 16.47
N PHE A 434 18.60 -27.44 15.79
CA PHE A 434 17.27 -27.72 16.37
C PHE A 434 16.94 -29.21 16.59
N ARG A 435 17.91 -30.13 16.50
CA ARG A 435 17.65 -31.58 16.67
C ARG A 435 17.13 -31.87 18.09
N GLY A 436 16.07 -32.66 18.28
CA GLY A 436 15.59 -33.07 19.63
C GLY A 436 14.46 -32.21 20.22
N HIS A 437 14.17 -31.05 19.65
CA HIS A 437 12.94 -30.31 19.94
C HIS A 437 11.76 -30.93 19.16
N LYS A 438 10.93 -31.78 19.80
CA LYS A 438 9.82 -32.46 19.09
C LYS A 438 8.63 -31.54 18.76
N SER A 439 8.34 -30.53 19.60
CA SER A 439 7.13 -29.68 19.47
C SER A 439 7.39 -28.16 19.56
N HIS A 440 8.59 -27.69 19.91
CA HIS A 440 8.83 -26.28 20.27
C HIS A 440 9.88 -25.54 19.41
N LYS A 441 10.31 -26.09 18.27
CA LYS A 441 11.35 -25.50 17.41
C LYS A 441 11.07 -24.03 17.03
N ARG A 442 9.82 -23.72 16.65
CA ARG A 442 9.41 -22.35 16.29
C ARG A 442 9.50 -21.37 17.47
N ARG A 443 9.18 -21.83 18.69
CA ARG A 443 9.26 -20.99 19.91
C ARG A 443 10.70 -20.68 20.30
N VAL A 444 11.58 -21.68 20.20
CA VAL A 444 13.03 -21.53 20.44
C VAL A 444 13.66 -20.59 19.41
N GLN A 445 13.24 -20.67 18.14
CA GLN A 445 13.69 -19.73 17.10
C GLN A 445 13.40 -18.27 17.46
N LEU A 446 12.25 -17.95 18.07
CA LEU A 446 11.89 -16.56 18.39
C LEU A 446 12.91 -15.89 19.32
N LYS A 447 13.36 -16.58 20.38
CA LYS A 447 14.40 -16.03 21.29
C LYS A 447 15.76 -15.93 20.64
N HIS A 448 16.17 -16.92 19.83
CA HIS A 448 17.42 -16.82 19.09
C HIS A 448 17.40 -15.69 18.05
N HIS A 449 16.33 -15.58 17.26
CA HIS A 449 16.16 -14.51 16.29
C HIS A 449 16.21 -13.14 16.97
N TRP A 450 15.51 -12.99 18.11
CA TRP A 450 15.55 -11.76 18.87
C TRP A 450 16.97 -11.42 19.35
N TRP A 451 17.69 -12.39 19.91
CA TRP A 451 19.04 -12.19 20.41
C TRP A 451 20.04 -11.89 19.28
N TRP A 452 19.96 -12.64 18.18
CA TRP A 452 20.80 -12.44 17.00
C TRP A 452 20.58 -11.06 16.40
N LYS A 453 19.33 -10.65 16.16
CA LYS A 453 19.06 -9.39 15.44
C LYS A 453 19.57 -8.19 16.22
N VAL A 454 19.47 -8.21 17.55
CA VAL A 454 19.96 -7.11 18.39
C VAL A 454 21.49 -7.05 18.36
N ASN A 455 22.18 -8.19 18.50
CA ASN A 455 23.64 -8.26 18.34
C ASN A 455 24.07 -7.80 16.94
N TYR A 456 23.37 -8.23 15.90
CA TYR A 456 23.69 -7.90 14.52
C TYR A 456 23.53 -6.40 14.27
N VAL A 457 22.38 -5.81 14.62
CA VAL A 457 22.11 -4.38 14.42
C VAL A 457 23.06 -3.49 15.23
N PHE A 458 23.37 -3.84 16.48
CA PHE A 458 24.26 -3.00 17.27
C PHE A 458 25.75 -3.19 16.92
N ASP A 459 26.21 -4.40 16.64
CA ASP A 459 27.65 -4.70 16.64
C ASP A 459 28.22 -5.13 15.28
N GLN A 460 27.39 -5.55 14.32
CA GLN A 460 27.85 -6.15 13.05
C GLN A 460 27.41 -5.37 11.80
N LEU A 461 26.17 -4.90 11.78
CA LEU A 461 25.58 -4.21 10.63
C LEU A 461 26.34 -2.92 10.32
N HIS A 462 26.93 -2.83 9.12
CA HIS A 462 27.85 -1.75 8.76
C HIS A 462 27.22 -0.35 8.91
N ALA A 463 25.94 -0.21 8.56
CA ALA A 463 25.20 1.04 8.64
C ALA A 463 24.98 1.55 10.08
N THR A 464 25.05 0.67 11.08
CA THR A 464 24.57 0.95 12.46
C THR A 464 25.57 0.58 13.55
N LYS A 465 26.67 -0.13 13.24
CA LYS A 465 27.67 -0.61 14.21
C LYS A 465 28.32 0.45 15.11
N PHE A 466 28.29 1.72 14.69
CA PHE A 466 28.80 2.86 15.47
C PHE A 466 27.71 3.85 15.90
N PHE A 467 26.46 3.56 15.57
CA PHE A 467 25.33 4.42 15.94
C PHE A 467 25.13 4.42 17.46
N THR A 468 24.93 5.60 18.04
CA THR A 468 24.79 5.78 19.50
C THR A 468 23.42 6.29 19.92
N GLY A 469 22.55 6.63 18.97
CA GLY A 469 21.19 7.07 19.22
C GLY A 469 20.27 5.94 19.68
N LEU A 470 18.97 6.19 19.62
CA LEU A 470 17.95 5.22 20.02
C LEU A 470 17.67 4.19 18.91
N VAL A 471 17.52 2.94 19.33
CA VAL A 471 17.01 1.84 18.51
C VAL A 471 15.69 1.40 19.11
N LEU A 472 14.59 1.53 18.36
CA LEU A 472 13.24 1.11 18.73
C LEU A 472 12.98 -0.29 18.16
N PHE A 473 12.40 -1.18 18.97
CA PHE A 473 12.05 -2.53 18.58
C PHE A 473 10.53 -2.66 18.41
N LEU A 474 10.12 -3.21 17.28
CA LEU A 474 8.75 -3.53 16.92
C LEU A 474 8.65 -4.96 16.38
N GLU A 475 7.43 -5.47 16.30
CA GLU A 475 7.10 -6.75 15.66
C GLU A 475 6.14 -6.53 14.48
N GLU A 476 6.06 -7.50 13.56
CA GLU A 476 5.25 -7.42 12.33
C GLU A 476 3.75 -7.16 12.56
N ASP A 477 3.22 -7.44 13.74
CA ASP A 477 1.82 -7.24 14.13
C ASP A 477 1.58 -6.01 15.00
N ASN A 478 2.57 -5.13 15.06
CA ASN A 478 2.42 -3.84 15.69
C ASN A 478 1.76 -2.83 14.71
N TYR A 479 1.09 -1.84 15.27
CA TYR A 479 0.58 -0.67 14.56
C TYR A 479 1.04 0.58 15.30
N VAL A 480 1.47 1.62 14.60
CA VAL A 480 1.98 2.85 15.22
C VAL A 480 1.03 4.04 15.09
N ALA A 481 0.96 4.87 16.14
CA ALA A 481 0.27 6.16 16.12
C ALA A 481 1.07 7.22 15.33
N GLN A 482 0.40 8.26 14.83
CA GLN A 482 1.01 9.30 13.99
C GLN A 482 2.12 10.10 14.71
N ASP A 483 2.11 10.17 16.04
CA ASP A 483 3.06 10.94 16.84
C ASP A 483 4.11 10.06 17.55
N PHE A 484 4.21 8.77 17.25
CA PHE A 484 5.05 7.84 18.04
C PHE A 484 6.53 8.25 18.08
N ILE A 485 7.09 8.69 16.95
CA ILE A 485 8.48 9.21 16.84
C ILE A 485 8.62 10.50 17.64
N TYR A 486 7.61 11.38 17.55
CA TYR A 486 7.59 12.66 18.26
C TYR A 486 7.59 12.43 19.79
N VAL A 487 6.74 11.54 20.29
CA VAL A 487 6.64 11.21 21.72
C VAL A 487 7.92 10.53 22.20
N LEU A 488 8.45 9.55 21.47
CA LEU A 488 9.72 8.91 21.81
C LEU A 488 10.87 9.93 21.90
N THR A 489 10.94 10.84 20.93
CA THR A 489 11.94 11.92 20.92
C THR A 489 11.78 12.86 22.10
N LEU A 490 10.52 13.20 22.46
CA LEU A 490 10.23 14.03 23.61
C LEU A 490 10.61 13.35 24.92
N MET A 491 10.34 12.04 25.07
CA MET A 491 10.75 11.23 26.21
C MET A 491 12.27 11.21 26.33
N TYR A 492 12.99 10.93 25.24
CA TYR A 492 14.45 10.89 25.22
C TYR A 492 15.08 12.23 25.61
N LYS A 493 14.56 13.35 25.10
CA LYS A 493 15.04 14.70 25.48
C LYS A 493 14.77 15.05 26.95
N ARG A 494 13.81 14.38 27.60
CA ARG A 494 13.40 14.65 28.98
C ARG A 494 13.90 13.61 29.98
N ILE A 495 14.43 12.48 29.53
CA ILE A 495 14.82 11.36 30.39
C ILE A 495 15.82 11.79 31.47
N ALA A 496 16.85 12.57 31.13
CA ALA A 496 17.85 13.06 32.07
C ALA A 496 17.28 13.96 33.19
N LYS A 497 16.10 14.56 32.98
CA LYS A 497 15.43 15.39 33.97
C LYS A 497 14.33 14.62 34.73
N LEU A 498 13.56 13.80 34.03
CA LEU A 498 12.40 13.10 34.61
C LEU A 498 12.77 11.78 35.27
N CYS A 499 13.74 11.04 34.70
CA CYS A 499 14.22 9.77 35.24
C CYS A 499 15.70 9.54 34.87
N PRO A 500 16.66 10.15 35.58
CA PRO A 500 18.09 9.98 35.32
C PRO A 500 18.56 8.51 35.35
N GLN A 501 17.86 7.67 36.13
CA GLN A 501 18.14 6.25 36.28
C GLN A 501 17.49 5.35 35.19
N CYS A 502 16.58 5.88 34.37
CA CYS A 502 15.92 5.11 33.32
C CYS A 502 16.87 4.90 32.14
N ASN A 503 16.88 3.68 31.60
CA ASN A 503 17.76 3.28 30.50
C ASN A 503 17.02 2.60 29.34
N VAL A 504 15.70 2.43 29.48
CA VAL A 504 14.78 1.97 28.43
C VAL A 504 13.60 2.95 28.36
N LEU A 505 13.11 3.23 27.15
CA LEU A 505 11.88 3.98 26.89
C LEU A 505 10.86 3.04 26.27
N SER A 506 9.62 3.03 26.74
CA SER A 506 8.52 2.30 26.09
C SER A 506 7.43 3.28 25.67
N ILE A 507 6.97 3.17 24.42
CA ILE A 507 5.94 4.03 23.84
C ILE A 507 4.52 3.47 24.01
N GLY A 508 4.31 2.56 24.96
CA GLY A 508 2.96 2.20 25.41
C GLY A 508 2.88 0.81 26.03
N PRO A 509 1.99 0.59 27.01
CA PRO A 509 1.69 -0.74 27.51
C PRO A 509 0.82 -1.53 26.51
N ASP A 510 0.82 -2.87 26.64
CA ASP A 510 -0.12 -3.72 25.90
C ASP A 510 -1.54 -3.61 26.47
N THR A 511 -2.34 -2.64 26.00
CA THR A 511 -3.70 -2.38 26.53
C THR A 511 -4.78 -2.38 25.46
N VAL A 512 -6.03 -2.62 25.84
CA VAL A 512 -7.17 -2.58 24.92
C VAL A 512 -7.51 -1.13 24.54
N ILE A 513 -7.80 -0.91 23.25
CA ILE A 513 -8.06 0.40 22.64
C ILE A 513 -9.19 1.17 23.36
N SER A 514 -10.12 0.45 24.00
CA SER A 514 -11.25 0.99 24.76
C SER A 514 -10.86 1.81 26.00
N ASP A 515 -9.66 1.63 26.53
CA ASP A 515 -9.35 2.06 27.90
C ASP A 515 -8.82 3.50 28.00
N TYR A 516 -8.50 4.17 26.89
CA TYR A 516 -7.71 5.42 26.93
C TYR A 516 -8.35 6.67 26.32
N TYR A 517 -9.32 6.55 25.42
CA TYR A 517 -9.88 7.71 24.72
C TYR A 517 -11.20 8.20 25.33
N GLU A 518 -11.26 8.28 26.66
CA GLU A 518 -12.29 9.08 27.33
C GLU A 518 -11.98 10.58 27.18
N TYR A 519 -13.04 11.34 26.94
CA TYR A 519 -13.05 12.72 26.43
C TYR A 519 -12.56 13.77 27.46
N ASN A 520 -11.34 13.64 27.98
CA ASN A 520 -10.76 14.64 28.88
C ASN A 520 -9.34 15.03 28.47
N SER A 521 -9.27 16.17 27.76
CA SER A 521 -8.03 16.71 27.24
C SER A 521 -7.12 17.21 28.36
N THR A 522 -5.97 16.59 28.55
CA THR A 522 -4.81 17.29 29.11
C THR A 522 -3.75 17.38 28.01
N ARG A 523 -3.18 18.58 27.79
CA ARG A 523 -2.15 18.82 26.75
C ARG A 523 -0.78 18.20 27.08
N SER A 524 -0.69 17.40 28.13
CA SER A 524 0.55 16.80 28.61
C SER A 524 0.36 15.28 28.63
N ALA A 525 1.25 14.55 27.97
CA ALA A 525 1.23 13.10 28.09
C ALA A 525 1.83 12.69 29.44
N GLU A 526 1.22 11.69 30.05
CA GLU A 526 1.69 11.12 31.31
C GLU A 526 2.67 9.98 31.06
N VAL A 527 3.74 9.95 31.84
CA VAL A 527 4.72 8.88 31.85
C VAL A 527 4.85 8.28 33.24
N GLU A 528 5.13 6.99 33.29
CA GLU A 528 5.42 6.23 34.51
C GLU A 528 6.83 5.64 34.44
N VAL A 529 7.38 5.31 35.59
CA VAL A 529 8.66 4.59 35.71
C VAL A 529 8.40 3.24 36.36
N MET A 530 8.91 2.17 35.73
CA MET A 530 8.81 0.80 36.24
C MET A 530 10.00 -0.07 35.83
N PRO A 531 10.34 -1.15 36.57
CA PRO A 531 11.26 -2.17 36.10
C PRO A 531 10.76 -2.77 34.78
N TRP A 532 11.70 -3.29 33.97
CA TRP A 532 11.31 -4.11 32.82
C TRP A 532 10.44 -5.28 33.26
N SER A 533 9.34 -5.49 32.53
CA SER A 533 8.44 -6.62 32.71
C SER A 533 8.18 -7.27 31.36
N GLY A 534 8.37 -8.59 31.29
CA GLY A 534 8.17 -9.35 30.06
C GLY A 534 6.75 -9.23 29.48
N TYR A 535 5.76 -8.86 30.28
CA TYR A 535 4.35 -8.82 29.87
C TYR A 535 3.80 -7.40 29.66
N ALA A 536 4.48 -6.37 30.16
CA ALA A 536 3.95 -5.00 30.19
C ALA A 536 4.78 -4.01 29.39
N THR A 537 6.08 -4.27 29.21
CA THR A 537 7.02 -3.32 28.58
C THR A 537 7.69 -3.88 27.32
N ASN A 538 7.25 -5.05 26.84
CA ASN A 538 7.80 -5.75 25.68
C ASN A 538 7.34 -5.18 24.32
N MET A 539 6.37 -4.26 24.32
CA MET A 539 5.89 -3.59 23.11
C MET A 539 6.50 -2.21 22.93
N GLY A 540 7.00 -1.94 21.72
CA GLY A 540 7.44 -0.60 21.32
C GLY A 540 8.45 0.01 22.30
N PHE A 541 9.56 -0.68 22.54
CA PHE A 541 10.59 -0.20 23.47
C PHE A 541 11.87 0.17 22.72
N ALA A 542 12.58 1.15 23.26
CA ALA A 542 13.80 1.68 22.69
C ALA A 542 14.90 1.84 23.75
N PHE A 543 16.12 1.55 23.34
CA PHE A 543 17.31 1.83 24.13
C PHE A 543 18.50 2.16 23.24
N ASN A 544 19.57 2.71 23.84
CA ASN A 544 20.77 3.11 23.13
C ASN A 544 21.92 2.10 23.31
N ARG A 545 23.05 2.38 22.67
CA ARG A 545 24.26 1.55 22.72
C ARG A 545 24.80 1.32 24.14
N THR A 546 24.66 2.30 25.03
CA THR A 546 25.13 2.15 26.43
C THR A 546 24.32 1.08 27.15
N THR A 547 22.99 1.13 27.04
CA THR A 547 22.09 0.10 27.58
C THR A 547 22.37 -1.26 26.93
N TRP A 548 22.55 -1.31 25.60
CA TRP A 548 22.87 -2.55 24.90
C TRP A 548 24.17 -3.20 25.41
N ASN A 549 25.25 -2.41 25.56
CA ASN A 549 26.53 -2.91 26.06
C ASN A 549 26.40 -3.53 27.47
N ASN A 550 25.52 -2.98 28.30
CA ASN A 550 25.21 -3.51 29.62
C ASN A 550 24.43 -4.83 29.54
N ILE A 551 23.40 -4.90 28.68
CA ILE A 551 22.66 -6.15 28.40
C ILE A 551 23.62 -7.24 27.89
N ARG A 552 24.47 -6.92 26.91
CA ARG A 552 25.43 -7.85 26.31
C ARG A 552 26.45 -8.40 27.31
N ARG A 553 26.90 -7.60 28.28
CA ARG A 553 27.77 -8.08 29.38
C ARG A 553 27.10 -9.12 30.27
N CYS A 554 25.76 -9.12 30.29
CA CYS A 554 24.95 -10.02 31.07
C CYS A 554 24.37 -11.18 30.22
N ALA A 555 24.93 -11.44 29.02
CA ALA A 555 24.43 -12.44 28.08
C ALA A 555 24.18 -13.82 28.71
N GLU A 556 25.00 -14.24 29.68
CA GLU A 556 24.82 -15.50 30.39
C GLU A 556 23.47 -15.58 31.10
N TYR A 557 23.01 -14.50 31.72
CA TYR A 557 21.70 -14.47 32.39
C TYR A 557 20.52 -14.56 31.42
N PHE A 558 20.69 -14.11 30.18
CA PHE A 558 19.66 -14.25 29.14
C PHE A 558 19.71 -15.64 28.48
N CYS A 559 20.90 -16.10 28.07
CA CYS A 559 21.09 -17.32 27.30
C CYS A 559 20.91 -18.60 28.12
N PHE A 560 21.12 -18.56 29.44
CA PHE A 560 20.91 -19.71 30.33
C PHE A 560 19.59 -19.65 31.10
N GLU A 561 18.78 -18.59 30.94
CA GLU A 561 17.42 -18.59 31.49
C GLU A 561 16.59 -19.66 30.80
N ASN A 562 15.99 -20.56 31.59
CA ASN A 562 15.21 -21.68 31.08
C ASN A 562 13.79 -21.25 30.64
N ASP A 563 13.71 -20.20 29.84
CA ASP A 563 12.49 -19.68 29.24
C ASP A 563 12.79 -19.33 27.77
N TYR A 564 11.91 -19.75 26.86
CA TYR A 564 12.05 -19.47 25.43
C TYR A 564 11.53 -18.09 25.04
N ASN A 565 10.87 -17.36 25.94
CA ASN A 565 10.42 -16.00 25.72
C ASN A 565 11.59 -15.04 25.97
N TRP A 566 11.92 -14.23 24.96
CA TRP A 566 13.06 -13.32 25.03
C TRP A 566 12.83 -12.19 26.04
N ASP A 567 11.60 -11.74 26.20
CA ASP A 567 11.16 -10.66 27.10
C ASP A 567 11.21 -11.08 28.58
N VAL A 568 10.80 -12.31 28.90
CA VAL A 568 11.00 -12.94 30.23
C VAL A 568 12.48 -13.17 30.51
N SER A 569 13.26 -13.60 29.51
CA SER A 569 14.71 -13.76 29.64
C SER A 569 15.42 -12.42 29.90
N LEU A 570 14.94 -11.31 29.33
CA LEU A 570 15.42 -9.95 29.64
C LEU A 570 15.02 -9.52 31.05
N GLU A 571 13.83 -9.89 31.53
CA GLU A 571 13.40 -9.61 32.90
C GLU A 571 14.30 -10.33 33.90
N SER A 572 14.60 -11.61 33.67
CA SER A 572 15.56 -12.36 34.47
C SER A 572 16.95 -11.71 34.47
N LEU A 573 17.46 -11.33 33.30
CA LEU A 573 18.73 -10.61 33.17
C LEU A 573 18.74 -9.32 33.98
N SER A 574 17.67 -8.51 33.88
CA SER A 574 17.51 -7.26 34.60
C SER A 574 17.52 -7.45 36.12
N ASN A 575 16.90 -8.53 36.60
CA ASN A 575 16.80 -8.83 38.03
C ASN A 575 18.07 -9.49 38.61
N LYS A 576 18.74 -10.34 37.84
CA LYS A 576 19.86 -11.17 38.32
C LYS A 576 21.24 -10.58 38.02
N CYS A 577 21.40 -9.77 36.97
CA CYS A 577 22.69 -9.19 36.60
C CYS A 577 22.90 -7.78 37.18
N PRO A 578 23.95 -7.53 37.99
CA PRO A 578 24.19 -6.21 38.60
C PRO A 578 24.38 -5.07 37.59
N HIS A 579 24.93 -5.37 36.41
CA HIS A 579 25.14 -4.38 35.35
C HIS A 579 23.98 -4.30 34.36
N GLY A 580 23.02 -5.22 34.44
CA GLY A 580 21.96 -5.42 33.45
C GLY A 580 20.61 -4.85 33.83
N GLN A 581 20.48 -4.18 34.98
CA GLN A 581 19.21 -3.65 35.47
C GLN A 581 18.55 -2.74 34.44
N LEU A 582 17.31 -3.05 34.06
CA LEU A 582 16.49 -2.30 33.12
C LEU A 582 15.39 -1.56 33.86
N LEU A 583 15.40 -0.23 33.74
CA LEU A 583 14.38 0.63 34.27
C LEU A 583 13.76 1.44 33.13
N VAL A 584 12.45 1.28 32.98
CA VAL A 584 11.67 1.73 31.84
C VAL A 584 10.93 3.01 32.22
N MET A 585 11.04 4.04 31.37
CA MET A 585 10.06 5.12 31.33
C MET A 585 9.03 4.79 30.26
N ILE A 586 7.78 4.62 30.65
CA ILE A 586 6.67 4.22 29.77
C ILE A 586 5.64 5.33 29.67
N VAL A 587 5.13 5.61 28.47
CA VAL A 587 3.99 6.52 28.29
C VAL A 587 2.68 5.77 28.56
N LYS A 588 1.75 6.40 29.29
CA LYS A 588 0.50 5.74 29.69
C LYS A 588 -0.41 5.48 28.50
N GLU A 589 -0.67 6.49 27.68
CA GLU A 589 -1.45 6.28 26.47
C GLU A 589 -0.54 5.69 25.38
N PRO A 590 -0.83 4.49 24.86
CA PRO A 590 0.07 3.82 23.93
C PRO A 590 0.12 4.52 22.57
N ARG A 591 1.31 4.52 21.97
CA ARG A 591 1.60 4.92 20.59
C ARG A 591 1.98 3.74 19.70
N VAL A 592 2.07 2.54 20.28
CA VAL A 592 2.20 1.24 19.59
C VAL A 592 1.08 0.33 20.08
N PHE A 593 0.45 -0.38 19.15
CA PHE A 593 -0.68 -1.25 19.40
C PHE A 593 -0.41 -2.63 18.82
N HIS A 594 -0.72 -3.69 19.55
CA HIS A 594 -0.57 -5.06 19.08
C HIS A 594 -1.90 -5.55 18.46
N LEU A 595 -1.89 -5.75 17.15
CA LEU A 595 -3.05 -6.27 16.41
C LEU A 595 -3.12 -7.80 16.43
N GLY A 596 -2.00 -8.47 16.72
CA GLY A 596 -1.83 -9.92 16.69
C GLY A 596 -2.49 -10.69 17.84
N ARG A 597 -3.49 -10.15 18.54
CA ARG A 597 -4.19 -10.80 19.69
C ARG A 597 -4.97 -12.08 19.33
N CYS A 598 -4.84 -12.50 18.08
CA CYS A 598 -5.35 -13.71 17.45
C CYS A 598 -4.35 -14.87 17.50
N GLY A 599 -4.07 -15.47 18.66
CA GLY A 599 -3.15 -16.61 18.66
C GLY A 599 -2.83 -17.20 20.04
N VAL A 600 -2.81 -18.54 20.06
CA VAL A 600 -2.37 -19.53 21.06
C VAL A 600 -2.92 -19.42 22.50
N HIS A 601 -3.20 -18.23 23.04
CA HIS A 601 -3.63 -18.06 24.44
C HIS A 601 -5.09 -17.57 24.63
N MET A 602 -5.84 -17.26 23.56
CA MET A 602 -7.28 -16.93 23.64
C MET A 602 -8.17 -17.97 22.96
N LYS A 603 -9.22 -18.40 23.67
CA LYS A 603 -10.19 -19.46 23.27
C LYS A 603 -11.18 -19.06 22.15
N SER A 604 -11.07 -17.89 21.53
CA SER A 604 -12.06 -17.44 20.53
C SER A 604 -11.65 -17.80 19.09
N LYS A 605 -12.37 -18.76 18.51
CA LYS A 605 -12.21 -19.28 17.12
C LYS A 605 -12.56 -18.31 15.97
N LYS A 606 -12.68 -17.00 16.22
CA LYS A 606 -13.00 -16.01 15.17
C LYS A 606 -12.22 -14.74 15.45
N CYS A 607 -11.11 -14.56 14.75
CA CYS A 607 -10.36 -13.33 14.80
C CYS A 607 -10.68 -12.51 13.57
N LYS A 608 -11.28 -11.34 13.76
CA LYS A 608 -11.58 -10.42 12.66
C LYS A 608 -10.57 -9.29 12.70
N SER A 609 -9.38 -9.58 12.19
CA SER A 609 -8.23 -8.66 12.15
C SER A 609 -8.61 -7.26 11.60
N ASN A 610 -9.51 -7.22 10.61
CA ASN A 610 -10.03 -6.01 9.99
C ASN A 610 -10.92 -5.14 10.90
N GLU A 611 -11.73 -5.74 11.77
CA GLU A 611 -12.60 -4.97 12.68
C GLU A 611 -11.76 -4.27 13.75
N THR A 612 -10.80 -4.98 14.35
CA THR A 612 -9.86 -4.40 15.33
C THR A 612 -9.00 -3.29 14.71
N LEU A 613 -8.59 -3.43 13.45
CA LEU A 613 -7.87 -2.37 12.73
C LEU A 613 -8.74 -1.12 12.54
N LEU A 614 -10.00 -1.28 12.14
CA LEU A 614 -10.93 -0.16 11.93
C LEU A 614 -11.23 0.57 13.24
N GLU A 615 -11.43 -0.17 14.33
CA GLU A 615 -11.59 0.38 15.68
C GLU A 615 -10.35 1.20 16.09
N LEU A 616 -9.15 0.65 15.91
CA LEU A 616 -7.90 1.34 16.23
C LEU A 616 -7.74 2.64 15.43
N GLN A 617 -7.96 2.58 14.11
CA GLN A 617 -7.86 3.75 13.25
C GLN A 617 -8.87 4.83 13.64
N THR A 618 -10.07 4.43 14.06
CA THR A 618 -11.10 5.34 14.53
C THR A 618 -10.70 5.99 15.85
N ALA A 619 -10.18 5.21 16.79
CA ALA A 619 -9.66 5.71 18.07
C ALA A 619 -8.50 6.70 17.87
N LEU A 620 -7.54 6.40 16.99
CA LEU A 620 -6.44 7.31 16.67
C LEU A 620 -6.90 8.58 15.96
N ARG A 621 -7.94 8.50 15.11
CA ARG A 621 -8.58 9.68 14.52
C ARG A 621 -9.20 10.57 15.60
N VAL A 622 -9.92 9.99 16.55
CA VAL A 622 -10.48 10.72 17.69
C VAL A 622 -9.37 11.37 18.51
N ALA A 623 -8.31 10.62 18.85
CA ALA A 623 -7.14 11.09 19.60
C ALA A 623 -6.45 12.29 18.95
N LEU A 624 -6.31 12.26 17.62
CA LEU A 624 -5.73 13.35 16.86
C LEU A 624 -6.61 14.61 16.96
N ARG A 625 -7.93 14.44 16.78
CA ARG A 625 -8.93 15.54 16.80
C ARG A 625 -9.12 16.14 18.19
N SER A 626 -9.01 15.32 19.24
CA SER A 626 -9.11 15.75 20.63
C SER A 626 -7.80 16.32 21.19
N GLY A 627 -6.70 16.26 20.43
CA GLY A 627 -5.39 16.79 20.83
C GLY A 627 -4.64 15.94 21.85
N HIS A 628 -4.94 14.63 21.93
CA HIS A 628 -4.17 13.66 22.72
C HIS A 628 -2.87 13.25 22.02
N LEU A 629 -2.81 13.37 20.68
CA LEU A 629 -1.56 13.22 19.93
C LEU A 629 -0.76 14.53 19.91
N PHE A 630 0.56 14.42 19.76
CA PHE A 630 1.52 15.53 19.74
C PHE A 630 1.53 16.38 21.04
N PRO A 631 1.74 15.77 22.22
CA PRO A 631 1.75 16.47 23.50
C PRO A 631 2.90 17.50 23.57
N ARG A 632 2.67 18.65 24.20
CA ARG A 632 3.71 19.69 24.33
C ARG A 632 4.69 19.43 25.48
N LYS A 633 4.25 18.65 26.48
CA LYS A 633 4.98 18.37 27.72
C LYS A 633 4.73 16.94 28.15
N LEU A 634 5.66 16.42 28.96
CA LEU A 634 5.53 15.14 29.65
C LEU A 634 5.45 15.39 31.15
N ASN A 635 4.54 14.70 31.83
CA ASN A 635 4.41 14.71 33.27
C ASN A 635 4.69 13.31 33.81
N LEU A 636 5.65 13.19 34.73
CA LEU A 636 5.88 11.96 35.47
C LEU A 636 4.81 11.83 36.55
N THR A 637 3.98 10.78 36.48
CA THR A 637 2.84 10.60 37.39
C THR A 637 3.02 9.46 38.40
N GLU A 638 3.80 8.42 38.06
CA GLU A 638 4.01 7.29 38.96
C GLU A 638 5.44 6.71 38.85
N THR A 639 5.91 6.10 39.94
CA THR A 639 7.15 5.33 39.98
C THR A 639 6.91 4.03 40.75
N LYS A 640 6.72 2.93 40.01
CA LYS A 640 6.56 1.58 40.54
C LYS A 640 7.95 0.96 40.58
N LEU A 641 8.44 0.53 41.74
CA LEU A 641 9.79 -0.09 41.87
C LEU A 641 9.74 -1.57 42.28
N ALA A 642 8.54 -2.14 42.42
CA ALA A 642 8.38 -3.55 42.75
C ALA A 642 8.38 -4.39 41.46
N SER A 643 9.24 -5.41 41.41
CA SER A 643 9.20 -6.45 40.39
C SER A 643 8.31 -7.59 40.87
N THR A 644 7.45 -8.10 40.00
CA THR A 644 6.68 -9.32 40.21
C THR A 644 7.45 -10.49 39.61
N THR A 645 7.83 -11.47 40.43
CA THR A 645 8.41 -12.73 39.95
C THR A 645 7.33 -13.60 39.31
N HIS A 646 7.56 -14.04 38.07
CA HIS A 646 6.66 -14.90 37.31
C HIS A 646 7.20 -16.34 37.19
N LEU A 647 6.33 -17.27 36.83
CA LEU A 647 6.61 -18.70 36.70
C LEU A 647 7.21 -18.99 35.32
N ASP A 648 8.34 -19.70 35.29
CA ASP A 648 9.07 -20.06 34.07
C ASP A 648 8.23 -20.95 33.12
N ASP A 649 8.18 -20.64 31.82
CA ASP A 649 7.62 -21.53 30.79
C ASP A 649 8.73 -22.41 30.19
N VAL A 650 8.62 -23.72 30.40
CA VAL A 650 9.74 -24.66 30.26
C VAL A 650 9.92 -25.10 28.81
N ALA A 651 10.90 -24.54 28.09
CA ALA A 651 11.38 -25.10 26.82
C ALA A 651 12.80 -24.67 26.37
N TRP A 652 13.66 -24.15 27.25
CA TRP A 652 15.01 -23.64 26.92
C TRP A 652 16.12 -24.34 27.72
N ASP A 653 16.07 -25.66 27.79
CA ASP A 653 16.95 -26.49 28.63
C ASP A 653 18.09 -27.17 27.84
N GLN A 654 18.12 -27.04 26.52
CA GLN A 654 19.15 -27.68 25.69
C GLN A 654 20.46 -26.89 25.67
N LYS A 655 21.57 -27.59 25.99
CA LYS A 655 22.92 -27.03 25.98
C LYS A 655 23.34 -26.38 24.64
N ARG A 656 22.80 -26.86 23.52
CA ARG A 656 23.11 -26.32 22.19
C ARG A 656 22.45 -24.96 21.96
N ASP A 657 21.24 -24.75 22.46
CA ASP A 657 20.59 -23.44 22.41
C ASP A 657 21.38 -22.42 23.24
N HIS A 658 21.85 -22.82 24.42
CA HIS A 658 22.71 -21.95 25.24
C HIS A 658 24.00 -21.58 24.50
N GLN A 659 24.65 -22.54 23.86
CA GLN A 659 25.88 -22.32 23.09
C GLN A 659 25.65 -21.43 21.86
N LEU A 660 24.59 -21.67 21.10
CA LEU A 660 24.24 -20.87 19.92
C LEU A 660 23.96 -19.42 20.33
N CYS A 661 23.13 -19.21 21.36
CA CYS A 661 22.83 -17.89 21.91
C CYS A 661 24.11 -17.16 22.37
N MET A 662 25.00 -17.86 23.09
CA MET A 662 26.27 -17.28 23.54
C MET A 662 27.23 -16.99 22.38
N ASN A 663 27.22 -17.75 21.29
CA ASN A 663 28.09 -17.51 20.14
C ASN A 663 27.74 -16.21 19.39
N MET A 664 26.48 -15.76 19.46
CA MET A 664 26.00 -14.55 18.77
C MET A 664 26.60 -13.25 19.32
N ILE A 665 27.20 -13.25 20.52
CA ILE A 665 27.76 -12.05 21.16
C ILE A 665 29.13 -11.62 20.61
N SER A 666 29.77 -12.48 19.81
CA SER A 666 31.14 -12.28 19.31
C SER A 666 31.12 -11.59 17.95
N PRO A 667 31.73 -10.39 17.79
CA PRO A 667 31.76 -9.66 16.51
C PRO A 667 32.58 -10.31 15.38
N SER A 668 33.13 -11.50 15.60
CA SER A 668 34.29 -12.02 14.86
C SER A 668 34.19 -13.50 14.47
N ARG A 669 32.98 -14.00 14.23
CA ARG A 669 32.79 -15.09 13.28
C ARG A 669 31.66 -14.68 12.35
N SER A 670 32.01 -14.38 11.09
CA SER A 670 31.27 -15.07 10.05
C SER A 670 31.32 -16.54 10.47
N ILE A 671 30.23 -17.06 11.00
CA ILE A 671 30.08 -18.50 11.13
C ILE A 671 29.86 -18.96 9.70
N SER A 672 30.94 -18.90 8.91
CA SER A 672 31.09 -19.74 7.74
C SER A 672 30.77 -21.12 8.26
N VAL A 673 29.64 -21.65 7.79
CA VAL A 673 29.40 -23.09 7.79
C VAL A 673 30.70 -23.70 7.29
N LYS A 674 31.50 -24.27 8.20
CA LYS A 674 32.86 -24.71 7.88
C LYS A 674 32.77 -25.65 6.68
N LYS A 675 33.22 -25.19 5.52
CA LYS A 675 33.67 -26.04 4.42
C LYS A 675 34.83 -26.86 4.98
N THR A 676 34.51 -28.03 5.53
CA THR A 676 35.50 -29.05 5.81
C THR A 676 35.87 -29.63 4.45
N LYS A 677 36.80 -28.97 3.74
CA LYS A 677 37.55 -29.63 2.68
C LYS A 677 38.36 -30.74 3.36
N VAL A 678 37.94 -31.98 3.13
CA VAL A 678 38.77 -33.15 3.36
C VAL A 678 39.55 -33.34 2.06
N GLU A 679 40.87 -33.15 2.12
CA GLU A 679 41.81 -33.82 1.22
C GLU A 679 41.93 -35.30 1.63
#